data_AF-A0A7L7VYN7-F1
#
_entry.id   AF-A0A7L7VYN7-F1
#
_cell.length_a   1.000
_cell.length_b   1.000
_cell.length_c   1.000
_cell.angle_alpha   90.00
_cell.angle_beta   90.00
_cell.angle_gamma   90.00
#
_symmetry.space_group_name_H-M   'P 1'
#
loop_
_entity.id
_entity.type
_entity.pdbx_description
1 polymer ?
#
loop_
_entity_poly.entity_id
_entity_poly.type
_entity_poly.pdbx_seq_one_letter_code
_entity_poly.pdbx_strand_id
1 'polypeptide(L)'
;MDNDTTTAQQGAGHDSGTLSSSAATPPAPPAPPAGDAMEFMSAPDYPPSLPSWAARDYAAFITGSGAAKLADSGVAPLVAAARGYKRLDETNYATEAKIMNVGPARSQKGQPARLKRTLAAHGKDGMQMPWYSVADIQIANRDKTLAKPFTYQVRPGVPELNEHEKPIKYEFIASAGTPLDLHPGTPVNWIDSTPVVMFAEGLLKGDAALSAYLHANGVPYDQLAYDPRDGDPSDRLREMLNAIPEEKRILILSIAGIWNTHQNPIDWREIQLKGREAWIAFDADTGINPHVHAAAFKLSESLETKSKMEPVMFLSPVVPSDDDGTLAKAGIDDYLAKHGTWDMLLLGLKASLPDAPPRSDNEYNGAVRVSKDGFTVEECTAVNDGPGGTIGSYKWTKIVDLGGRIKTMETRRQPTDDELRTGIFDPNVQAHDIDDAIVEIEVAWTLGGKDDKGIIVGPKTILHFTPADWVRQKAIIPDNILCHPAWPPRAAKGESWLAALKTHRTAETVQRTRWQQMGWVPVEGSDPVFIVGSQVIGEATEGATVSGVGTGEIPVADMFGVGVSKVGDDLDDETVRESIRQDFRDVVGTYITAGAWKDRSTAALVLAGALRPTIPLRPRSTIYLWGPKGKGKSWSAKAMMYFWAKNLSTWQDQLPGSAKDTVAYIETCVSRTPIWVVDDLAPSPIKRQAEAEDGKLADLTRSIFNNATKGRMNADMSARKVNKPIAQLIITAENELTTPSAKERLIPAYIGHGKLAASRVPTDAINDLAKERGVPARFTGHLIRFIRQTAISTPGGWATFFTRMEELRTGIQSSTEAIMKEMGTSTGSLERTSSLAADVLLTFEILRLFADELEMEDEFLDLFSLKDGLGRDIISLVSSAHAENAKSSPGTSLVRALSALLASGGAHVVNADDPSVAPIEGTDDSGAMANHRLGWSVGSGSDGKLKANGPSIGTVVTKNGEKIILFDVETAFSKAQTAYPTLIQHGQGTGSAWASIWDENLNPSSITRQVNSRGALVNTVRFSVGTGAGRMRPTGVPIPVDTILGGGVNDHEDDIVD
;
A
#
# COMPACT_ATOMS: atom_id res chain seq x y z
N MET A 1 7.10 -36.89 -44.10
CA MET A 1 6.19 -37.81 -43.38
C MET A 1 5.38 -36.96 -42.41
N ASP A 2 4.34 -36.22 -42.81
CA ASP A 2 3.31 -36.36 -43.86
C ASP A 2 2.00 -36.94 -43.30
N ASN A 3 0.91 -36.21 -43.59
CA ASN A 3 -0.46 -36.70 -43.83
C ASN A 3 -1.33 -37.16 -42.63
N ASP A 4 -2.63 -36.81 -42.53
CA ASP A 4 -3.34 -35.76 -43.31
C ASP A 4 -4.68 -35.28 -42.67
N THR A 5 -5.34 -34.36 -43.39
CA THR A 5 -6.71 -33.83 -43.26
C THR A 5 -7.82 -34.86 -42.93
N THR A 6 -9.07 -34.51 -42.55
CA THR A 6 -10.09 -33.63 -43.21
C THR A 6 -11.32 -33.49 -42.24
N THR A 7 -12.28 -32.56 -42.29
CA THR A 7 -12.82 -31.65 -43.34
C THR A 7 -13.53 -30.39 -42.77
N ALA A 8 -14.17 -29.63 -43.67
CA ALA A 8 -15.06 -28.47 -43.59
C ALA A 8 -16.40 -28.68 -42.80
N GLN A 9 -17.36 -27.73 -42.65
CA GLN A 9 -17.83 -26.60 -43.48
C GLN A 9 -18.48 -25.44 -42.66
N GLN A 10 -18.88 -24.25 -43.18
CA GLN A 10 -18.43 -23.37 -44.29
C GLN A 10 -19.39 -22.16 -44.46
N GLY A 11 -18.89 -20.94 -44.71
CA GLY A 11 -19.66 -19.76 -45.19
C GLY A 11 -20.07 -18.73 -44.11
N ALA A 12 -20.07 -17.42 -44.35
CA ALA A 12 -19.61 -16.59 -45.49
C ALA A 12 -18.98 -15.29 -44.90
N GLY A 13 -18.09 -14.51 -45.53
CA GLY A 13 -17.92 -14.10 -46.94
C GLY A 13 -18.39 -12.63 -47.08
N HIS A 14 -17.72 -11.69 -47.78
CA HIS A 14 -16.53 -11.70 -48.65
C HIS A 14 -15.83 -10.32 -48.53
N ASP A 15 -14.50 -10.22 -48.47
CA ASP A 15 -13.54 -10.07 -49.59
C ASP A 15 -13.64 -8.81 -50.47
N SER A 16 -12.51 -8.15 -50.69
CA SER A 16 -11.79 -8.31 -51.98
C SER A 16 -10.48 -7.51 -52.01
N GLY A 17 -9.61 -7.83 -52.97
CA GLY A 17 -8.39 -7.08 -53.26
C GLY A 17 -7.91 -7.29 -54.69
N THR A 18 -6.66 -6.87 -54.95
CA THR A 18 -5.85 -7.08 -56.17
C THR A 18 -6.18 -6.32 -57.47
N LEU A 19 -5.29 -5.35 -57.75
CA LEU A 19 -4.43 -5.24 -58.95
C LEU A 19 -4.95 -4.69 -60.31
N SER A 20 -4.40 -3.51 -60.61
CA SER A 20 -3.61 -3.17 -61.82
C SER A 20 -4.24 -2.32 -62.94
N SER A 21 -3.63 -1.15 -63.17
CA SER A 21 -3.10 -0.68 -64.47
C SER A 21 -2.29 0.62 -64.27
N SER A 22 -1.56 1.04 -65.30
CA SER A 22 -0.43 1.98 -65.20
C SER A 22 -0.77 3.48 -65.27
N ALA A 23 -0.09 4.28 -64.45
CA ALA A 23 0.27 5.67 -64.75
C ALA A 23 1.67 5.97 -64.17
N ALA A 24 2.41 6.93 -64.77
CA ALA A 24 3.82 7.16 -64.42
C ALA A 24 3.99 8.02 -63.15
N THR A 25 5.01 7.68 -62.35
CA THR A 25 5.38 8.44 -61.15
C THR A 25 6.12 9.73 -61.53
N PRO A 26 5.68 10.92 -61.09
CA PRO A 26 6.51 12.13 -61.15
C PRO A 26 7.68 12.01 -60.15
N PRO A 27 8.80 12.72 -60.35
CA PRO A 27 9.92 12.67 -59.42
C PRO A 27 9.52 13.19 -58.03
N ALA A 28 10.12 12.60 -56.98
CA ALA A 28 9.95 13.10 -55.62
C ALA A 28 10.45 14.54 -55.50
N PRO A 29 9.81 15.41 -54.69
CA PRO A 29 10.38 16.70 -54.34
C PRO A 29 11.73 16.48 -53.61
N PRO A 30 12.70 17.40 -53.77
CA PRO A 30 13.97 17.29 -53.07
C PRO A 30 13.75 17.28 -51.55
N ALA A 31 14.57 16.49 -50.84
CA ALA A 31 14.57 16.51 -49.38
C ALA A 31 14.90 17.93 -48.87
N PRO A 32 14.32 18.38 -47.75
CA PRO A 32 14.70 19.65 -47.15
C PRO A 32 16.20 19.62 -46.79
N PRO A 33 16.94 20.73 -46.96
CA PRO A 33 18.37 20.78 -46.68
C PRO A 33 18.62 20.44 -45.20
N ALA A 34 19.49 19.46 -44.97
CA ALA A 34 19.83 19.03 -43.63
C ALA A 34 20.83 19.99 -42.99
N GLY A 35 20.35 20.80 -42.05
CA GLY A 35 21.15 21.47 -41.03
C GLY A 35 22.16 22.49 -41.53
N ASP A 36 21.73 23.75 -41.58
CA ASP A 36 22.51 24.80 -40.92
C ASP A 36 21.73 25.23 -39.67
N ALA A 37 22.45 25.50 -38.59
CA ALA A 37 21.87 26.23 -37.48
C ALA A 37 21.62 27.66 -37.96
N MET A 38 20.48 28.26 -37.61
CA MET A 38 20.38 29.71 -37.71
C MET A 38 21.37 30.31 -36.72
N GLU A 39 22.51 30.78 -37.24
CA GLU A 39 23.25 31.85 -36.58
C GLU A 39 22.23 32.93 -36.20
N PHE A 40 22.30 33.44 -34.97
CA PHE A 40 21.57 34.65 -34.64
C PHE A 40 22.05 35.73 -35.60
N MET A 41 21.20 36.12 -36.55
CA MET A 41 21.47 37.26 -37.41
C MET A 41 21.78 38.44 -36.49
N SER A 42 23.02 38.90 -36.52
CA SER A 42 23.45 40.13 -35.84
C SER A 42 22.42 41.20 -36.17
N ALA A 43 21.82 41.80 -35.12
CA ALA A 43 20.56 42.52 -35.21
C ALA A 43 20.47 43.35 -36.51
N PRO A 44 19.48 43.11 -37.38
CA PRO A 44 19.39 43.85 -38.63
C PRO A 44 19.36 45.32 -38.29
N ASP A 45 20.21 46.12 -38.95
CA ASP A 45 20.24 47.58 -38.77
C ASP A 45 18.82 48.11 -39.00
N TYR A 46 18.11 48.41 -37.92
CA TYR A 46 16.73 48.87 -37.99
C TYR A 46 16.74 50.19 -38.76
N PRO A 47 16.17 50.27 -39.99
CA PRO A 47 15.92 51.57 -40.60
C PRO A 47 15.11 52.39 -39.60
N PRO A 48 15.39 53.71 -39.49
CA PRO A 48 14.93 54.51 -38.37
C PRO A 48 13.42 54.39 -38.19
N SER A 49 12.99 54.33 -36.93
CA SER A 49 11.58 54.44 -36.56
C SER A 49 10.96 55.65 -37.25
N LEU A 50 9.63 55.61 -37.44
CA LEU A 50 8.88 56.79 -37.89
C LEU A 50 9.33 58.00 -37.04
N PRO A 51 9.51 59.20 -37.65
CA PRO A 51 9.85 60.39 -36.89
C PRO A 51 8.88 60.58 -35.71
N SER A 52 9.35 61.18 -34.62
CA SER A 52 8.51 61.44 -33.45
C SER A 52 7.75 62.75 -33.61
N TRP A 53 6.42 62.67 -33.56
CA TRP A 53 5.56 63.84 -33.42
C TRP A 53 5.85 64.56 -32.10
N ALA A 54 5.76 65.88 -32.09
CA ALA A 54 5.80 66.70 -30.88
C ALA A 54 4.41 67.30 -30.59
N ALA A 55 4.12 67.56 -29.32
CA ALA A 55 2.84 68.13 -28.88
C ALA A 55 2.49 69.53 -29.47
N ARG A 56 3.43 70.17 -30.18
CA ARG A 56 3.26 71.44 -30.90
C ARG A 56 2.77 71.27 -32.36
N ASP A 57 2.88 70.05 -32.90
CA ASP A 57 2.62 69.75 -34.31
C ASP A 57 1.13 69.45 -34.56
N TYR A 58 0.33 69.37 -33.49
CA TYR A 58 -1.12 69.18 -33.48
C TYR A 58 -1.89 70.50 -33.60
N ALA A 59 -3.13 70.42 -34.07
CA ALA A 59 -4.04 71.56 -34.18
C ALA A 59 -4.23 72.29 -32.85
N ALA A 60 -4.48 73.60 -32.87
CA ALA A 60 -4.56 74.44 -31.65
C ALA A 60 -5.65 74.01 -30.63
N PHE A 61 -6.63 73.20 -31.04
CA PHE A 61 -7.66 72.61 -30.17
C PHE A 61 -7.25 71.25 -29.55
N ILE A 62 -6.10 70.70 -29.95
CA ILE A 62 -5.44 69.49 -29.44
C ILE A 62 -4.11 69.94 -28.82
N THR A 63 -4.11 70.22 -27.52
CA THR A 63 -2.93 70.70 -26.78
C THR A 63 -2.81 69.97 -25.43
N GLY A 64 -1.80 70.31 -24.62
CA GLY A 64 -1.65 69.80 -23.26
C GLY A 64 -1.43 68.28 -23.19
N SER A 65 -2.01 67.63 -22.18
CA SER A 65 -1.81 66.18 -21.96
C SER A 65 -2.36 65.29 -23.09
N GLY A 66 -3.37 65.77 -23.83
CA GLY A 66 -3.90 65.07 -25.00
C GLY A 66 -2.90 65.01 -26.16
N ALA A 67 -2.36 66.16 -26.56
CA ALA A 67 -1.33 66.24 -27.61
C ALA A 67 -0.07 65.45 -27.24
N ALA A 68 0.34 65.50 -25.97
CA ALA A 68 1.48 64.72 -25.49
C ALA A 68 1.25 63.20 -25.61
N LYS A 69 0.04 62.67 -25.37
CA LYS A 69 -0.22 61.23 -25.57
C LYS A 69 -0.44 60.84 -27.03
N LEU A 70 -1.05 61.70 -27.85
CA LEU A 70 -1.19 61.40 -29.29
C LEU A 70 0.19 61.24 -29.94
N ALA A 71 1.15 62.08 -29.56
CA ALA A 71 2.57 61.94 -29.94
C ALA A 71 3.19 60.62 -29.45
N ASP A 72 3.05 60.32 -28.16
CA ASP A 72 3.57 59.09 -27.52
C ASP A 72 2.91 57.78 -28.01
N SER A 73 1.76 57.85 -28.69
CA SER A 73 1.13 56.74 -29.44
C SER A 73 1.34 56.82 -30.97
N GLY A 74 2.15 57.75 -31.49
CA GLY A 74 2.44 57.84 -32.92
C GLY A 74 1.26 58.29 -33.81
N VAL A 75 0.18 58.82 -33.24
CA VAL A 75 -1.01 59.24 -34.01
C VAL A 75 -0.72 60.55 -34.75
N ALA A 76 -0.84 60.54 -36.08
CA ALA A 76 -0.56 61.70 -36.91
C ALA A 76 -1.46 62.91 -36.60
N PRO A 77 -0.94 64.15 -36.58
CA PRO A 77 -1.73 65.36 -36.40
C PRO A 77 -2.92 65.52 -37.34
N LEU A 78 -2.77 65.16 -38.63
CA LEU A 78 -3.87 65.18 -39.60
C LEU A 78 -4.99 64.20 -39.20
N VAL A 79 -4.63 62.97 -38.85
CA VAL A 79 -5.54 61.91 -38.39
C VAL A 79 -6.26 62.36 -37.10
N ALA A 80 -5.51 62.87 -36.12
CA ALA A 80 -6.07 63.35 -34.86
C ALA A 80 -7.03 64.54 -35.05
N ALA A 81 -6.72 65.46 -35.96
CA ALA A 81 -7.60 66.57 -36.32
C ALA A 81 -8.86 66.08 -37.06
N ALA A 82 -8.70 65.13 -37.99
CA ALA A 82 -9.79 64.55 -38.79
C ALA A 82 -10.76 63.68 -37.99
N ARG A 83 -10.30 63.02 -36.91
CA ARG A 83 -11.22 62.37 -35.95
C ARG A 83 -11.95 63.39 -35.06
N GLY A 84 -11.39 64.59 -34.88
CA GLY A 84 -11.93 65.59 -33.97
C GLY A 84 -11.57 65.33 -32.50
N TYR A 85 -10.36 64.82 -32.22
CA TYR A 85 -9.82 64.87 -30.86
C TYR A 85 -9.78 66.32 -30.36
N LYS A 86 -9.92 66.51 -29.05
CA LYS A 86 -9.96 67.86 -28.47
C LYS A 86 -9.44 67.85 -27.03
N ARG A 87 -8.73 68.90 -26.64
CA ARG A 87 -8.36 69.13 -25.23
C ARG A 87 -9.60 69.55 -24.44
N LEU A 88 -9.82 68.92 -23.29
CA LEU A 88 -10.78 69.36 -22.28
C LEU A 88 -10.04 70.08 -21.16
N ASP A 89 -10.49 71.28 -20.80
CA ASP A 89 -10.02 72.03 -19.64
C ASP A 89 -11.15 72.89 -19.01
N GLU A 90 -10.83 73.66 -17.97
CA GLU A 90 -11.79 74.53 -17.27
C GLU A 90 -12.47 75.58 -18.16
N THR A 91 -11.89 75.93 -19.32
CA THR A 91 -12.44 76.95 -20.23
C THR A 91 -13.54 76.41 -21.14
N ASN A 92 -13.45 75.13 -21.53
CA ASN A 92 -14.33 74.56 -22.56
C ASN A 92 -15.22 73.39 -22.07
N TYR A 93 -14.87 72.72 -20.97
CA TYR A 93 -15.57 71.51 -20.49
C TYR A 93 -17.08 71.72 -20.29
N ALA A 94 -17.52 72.90 -19.85
CA ALA A 94 -18.95 73.20 -19.65
C ALA A 94 -19.77 73.28 -20.95
N THR A 95 -19.11 73.38 -22.11
CA THR A 95 -19.71 73.30 -23.45
C THR A 95 -19.59 71.88 -24.00
N GLU A 96 -18.39 71.30 -23.98
CA GLU A 96 -18.16 69.95 -24.50
C GLU A 96 -18.93 68.88 -23.73
N ALA A 97 -19.08 69.00 -22.41
CA ALA A 97 -19.88 68.08 -21.61
C ALA A 97 -21.36 68.01 -22.04
N LYS A 98 -21.89 69.06 -22.68
CA LYS A 98 -23.24 69.04 -23.28
C LYS A 98 -23.25 68.30 -24.61
N ILE A 99 -22.23 68.53 -25.45
CA ILE A 99 -22.04 67.85 -26.75
C ILE A 99 -21.85 66.34 -26.54
N MET A 100 -21.14 65.97 -25.47
CA MET A 100 -20.91 64.59 -25.05
C MET A 100 -22.08 63.95 -24.27
N ASN A 101 -23.21 64.65 -24.07
CA ASN A 101 -24.35 64.20 -23.24
C ASN A 101 -23.99 63.75 -21.82
N VAL A 102 -22.95 64.34 -21.20
CA VAL A 102 -22.62 64.10 -19.80
C VAL A 102 -23.77 64.60 -18.92
N GLY A 103 -24.20 63.78 -17.96
CA GLY A 103 -25.29 64.10 -17.02
C GLY A 103 -25.13 65.46 -16.34
N PRO A 104 -26.25 66.12 -15.96
CA PRO A 104 -26.33 67.56 -15.78
C PRO A 104 -25.19 68.15 -14.94
N ALA A 105 -24.45 69.12 -15.50
CA ALA A 105 -23.17 69.66 -15.00
C ALA A 105 -23.21 70.36 -13.61
N ARG A 106 -24.35 70.31 -12.91
CA ARG A 106 -24.53 70.69 -11.51
C ARG A 106 -24.50 69.49 -10.54
N SER A 107 -24.44 68.25 -11.05
CA SER A 107 -24.39 67.04 -10.23
C SER A 107 -23.13 67.00 -9.36
N GLN A 108 -23.31 66.68 -8.09
CA GLN A 108 -22.26 66.52 -7.09
C GLN A 108 -21.90 65.04 -6.84
N LYS A 109 -22.47 64.11 -7.61
CA LYS A 109 -22.28 62.65 -7.47
C LYS A 109 -22.15 61.96 -8.83
N GLY A 110 -21.51 60.78 -8.83
CA GLY A 110 -21.30 59.93 -10.01
C GLY A 110 -20.29 60.50 -11.01
N GLN A 111 -20.26 59.90 -12.20
CA GLN A 111 -19.33 60.23 -13.30
C GLN A 111 -19.23 61.75 -13.58
N PRO A 112 -20.32 62.54 -13.74
CA PRO A 112 -20.20 63.97 -14.06
C PRO A 112 -19.40 64.77 -13.03
N ALA A 113 -19.44 64.37 -11.76
CA ALA A 113 -18.68 64.99 -10.68
C ALA A 113 -17.20 64.56 -10.68
N ARG A 114 -16.89 63.31 -11.05
CA ARG A 114 -15.50 62.85 -11.25
C ARG A 114 -14.86 63.55 -12.44
N LEU A 115 -15.49 63.49 -13.61
CA LEU A 115 -14.97 64.08 -14.84
C LEU A 115 -14.72 65.58 -14.70
N LYS A 116 -15.56 66.30 -13.94
CA LYS A 116 -15.32 67.72 -13.64
C LYS A 116 -14.06 67.95 -12.79
N ARG A 117 -13.72 67.07 -11.84
CA ARG A 117 -12.49 67.17 -11.04
C ARG A 117 -11.24 66.80 -11.84
N THR A 118 -11.32 65.78 -12.69
CA THR A 118 -10.16 65.24 -13.40
C THR A 118 -9.84 65.98 -14.70
N LEU A 119 -10.84 66.60 -15.35
CA LEU A 119 -10.69 67.29 -16.64
C LEU A 119 -10.83 68.81 -16.57
N ALA A 120 -11.48 69.37 -15.53
CA ALA A 120 -11.93 70.76 -15.51
C ALA A 120 -11.74 71.47 -14.16
N ALA A 121 -10.81 70.97 -13.33
CA ALA A 121 -10.28 71.72 -12.19
C ALA A 121 -9.08 72.57 -12.64
N HIS A 122 -8.82 73.69 -11.97
CA HIS A 122 -7.72 74.59 -12.30
C HIS A 122 -6.36 73.86 -12.33
N GLY A 123 -5.63 73.99 -13.44
CA GLY A 123 -4.37 73.27 -13.67
C GLY A 123 -4.52 71.77 -14.00
N LYS A 124 -5.73 71.30 -14.32
CA LYS A 124 -6.00 69.98 -14.91
C LYS A 124 -6.49 70.13 -16.35
N ASP A 125 -6.27 69.09 -17.13
CA ASP A 125 -6.83 68.92 -18.46
C ASP A 125 -7.01 67.43 -18.79
N GLY A 126 -7.50 67.17 -19.98
CA GLY A 126 -7.48 65.84 -20.59
C GLY A 126 -7.86 65.89 -22.06
N MET A 127 -8.20 64.73 -22.61
CA MET A 127 -8.54 64.55 -24.02
C MET A 127 -9.94 63.98 -24.19
N GLN A 128 -10.74 64.62 -25.05
CA GLN A 128 -11.97 64.11 -25.62
C GLN A 128 -11.64 63.25 -26.83
N MET A 129 -12.27 62.08 -26.90
CA MET A 129 -12.00 61.03 -27.88
C MET A 129 -13.33 60.57 -28.49
N PRO A 130 -13.73 61.06 -29.67
CA PRO A 130 -15.00 60.69 -30.29
C PRO A 130 -14.95 59.31 -30.97
N TRP A 131 -15.96 58.47 -30.68
CA TRP A 131 -16.16 57.15 -31.27
C TRP A 131 -17.34 57.22 -32.25
N TYR A 132 -17.18 56.73 -33.49
CA TYR A 132 -18.16 56.80 -34.56
C TYR A 132 -18.64 55.40 -34.96
N SER A 133 -19.95 55.17 -34.93
CA SER A 133 -20.55 53.91 -35.42
C SER A 133 -20.39 53.79 -36.94
N VAL A 134 -20.08 52.58 -37.42
CA VAL A 134 -20.02 52.30 -38.87
C VAL A 134 -21.39 52.50 -39.52
N ALA A 135 -22.46 52.09 -38.83
CA ALA A 135 -23.84 52.32 -39.26
C ALA A 135 -24.16 53.82 -39.36
N ASP A 136 -23.79 54.63 -38.35
CA ASP A 136 -23.99 56.09 -38.38
C ASP A 136 -23.21 56.77 -39.52
N ILE A 137 -22.00 56.29 -39.84
CA ILE A 137 -21.20 56.79 -40.97
C ILE A 137 -21.89 56.51 -42.32
N GLN A 138 -22.41 55.29 -42.52
CA GLN A 138 -23.16 54.95 -43.74
C GLN A 138 -24.48 55.75 -43.84
N ILE A 139 -25.22 55.88 -42.74
CA ILE A 139 -26.45 56.69 -42.64
C ILE A 139 -26.15 58.14 -43.00
N ALA A 140 -25.12 58.74 -42.40
CA ALA A 140 -24.73 60.12 -42.67
C ALA A 140 -24.37 60.35 -44.15
N ASN A 141 -23.61 59.42 -44.76
CA ASN A 141 -23.26 59.48 -46.18
C ASN A 141 -24.47 59.32 -47.11
N ARG A 142 -25.37 58.37 -46.83
CA ARG A 142 -26.63 58.17 -47.57
C ARG A 142 -27.49 59.44 -47.53
N ASP A 143 -27.62 60.04 -46.35
CA ASP A 143 -28.48 61.19 -46.09
C ASP A 143 -27.77 62.54 -46.37
N LYS A 144 -26.52 62.49 -46.86
CA LYS A 144 -25.66 63.64 -47.20
C LYS A 144 -25.47 64.64 -46.05
N THR A 145 -25.21 64.12 -44.86
CA THR A 145 -24.91 64.88 -43.65
C THR A 145 -23.53 64.52 -43.10
N LEU A 146 -22.98 65.37 -42.22
CA LEU A 146 -21.75 65.06 -41.49
C LEU A 146 -22.00 63.95 -40.47
N ALA A 147 -21.16 62.92 -40.49
CA ALA A 147 -21.16 61.87 -39.47
C ALA A 147 -20.92 62.46 -38.08
N LYS A 148 -21.59 61.91 -37.07
CA LYS A 148 -21.50 62.37 -35.68
C LYS A 148 -20.94 61.25 -34.80
N PRO A 149 -20.22 61.57 -33.71
CA PRO A 149 -19.81 60.57 -32.75
C PRO A 149 -21.04 59.91 -32.10
N PHE A 150 -21.07 58.58 -32.14
CA PHE A 150 -22.08 57.74 -31.46
C PHE A 150 -21.92 57.83 -29.94
N THR A 151 -20.67 57.89 -29.47
CA THR A 151 -20.31 58.10 -28.06
C THR A 151 -18.96 58.80 -27.94
N TYR A 152 -18.58 59.16 -26.71
CA TYR A 152 -17.29 59.74 -26.41
C TYR A 152 -16.61 58.96 -25.29
N GLN A 153 -15.30 58.82 -25.43
CA GLN A 153 -14.40 58.43 -24.36
C GLN A 153 -13.58 59.66 -23.95
N VAL A 154 -13.14 59.71 -22.70
CA VAL A 154 -12.27 60.76 -22.17
C VAL A 154 -11.06 60.16 -21.46
N ARG A 155 -9.91 60.81 -21.62
CA ARG A 155 -8.65 60.49 -20.93
C ARG A 155 -8.19 61.71 -20.12
N PRO A 156 -8.24 61.68 -18.78
CA PRO A 156 -7.63 62.73 -17.96
C PRO A 156 -6.10 62.74 -18.07
N GLY A 157 -5.50 63.93 -18.03
CA GLY A 157 -4.05 64.09 -17.92
C GLY A 157 -3.50 63.62 -16.57
N VAL A 158 -4.32 63.70 -15.52
CA VAL A 158 -4.06 63.08 -14.21
C VAL A 158 -5.30 62.28 -13.80
N PRO A 159 -5.31 60.95 -13.93
CA PRO A 159 -6.47 60.12 -13.58
C PRO A 159 -6.68 60.02 -12.06
N GLU A 160 -7.94 59.99 -11.64
CA GLU A 160 -8.30 59.53 -10.29
C GLU A 160 -8.09 58.01 -10.18
N LEU A 161 -7.78 57.54 -8.97
CA LEU A 161 -7.79 56.11 -8.66
C LEU A 161 -9.23 55.62 -8.47
N ASN A 162 -9.49 54.36 -8.81
CA ASN A 162 -10.72 53.67 -8.45
C ASN A 162 -10.67 53.14 -7.00
N GLU A 163 -11.71 52.44 -6.58
CA GLU A 163 -11.86 51.85 -5.23
C GLU A 163 -10.83 50.73 -4.92
N HIS A 164 -9.98 50.37 -5.90
CA HIS A 164 -8.91 49.38 -5.81
C HIS A 164 -7.52 49.99 -6.06
N GLU A 165 -7.38 51.31 -5.85
CA GLU A 165 -6.16 52.10 -6.03
C GLU A 165 -5.57 52.08 -7.46
N LYS A 166 -6.34 51.64 -8.47
CA LYS A 166 -5.91 51.62 -9.89
C LYS A 166 -6.37 52.87 -10.63
N PRO A 167 -5.51 53.54 -11.44
CA PRO A 167 -5.87 54.77 -12.13
C PRO A 167 -6.89 54.55 -13.26
N ILE A 168 -7.96 55.36 -13.27
CA ILE A 168 -8.98 55.37 -14.32
C ILE A 168 -8.44 56.14 -15.54
N LYS A 169 -7.60 55.46 -16.35
CA LYS A 169 -6.88 56.07 -17.49
C LYS A 169 -7.80 56.48 -18.66
N TYR A 170 -8.90 55.75 -18.89
CA TYR A 170 -9.88 56.00 -19.94
C TYR A 170 -11.30 55.78 -19.39
N GLU A 171 -12.25 56.61 -19.76
CA GLU A 171 -13.64 56.51 -19.30
C GLU A 171 -14.65 56.83 -20.43
N PHE A 172 -15.63 55.97 -20.69
CA PHE A 172 -16.74 56.25 -21.63
C PHE A 172 -17.85 57.05 -20.93
N ILE A 173 -18.52 57.95 -21.66
CA ILE A 173 -19.67 58.68 -21.11
C ILE A 173 -20.89 57.74 -20.97
N ALA A 174 -21.45 57.67 -19.77
CA ALA A 174 -22.48 56.71 -19.40
C ALA A 174 -23.87 57.12 -19.90
N SER A 175 -24.29 56.56 -21.05
CA SER A 175 -25.69 56.42 -21.48
C SER A 175 -25.81 55.74 -22.85
N ALA A 176 -24.79 55.87 -23.70
CA ALA A 176 -24.66 55.11 -24.95
C ALA A 176 -23.98 53.74 -24.71
N GLY A 177 -24.18 52.81 -25.65
CA GLY A 177 -23.34 51.61 -25.75
C GLY A 177 -21.97 51.94 -26.33
N THR A 178 -21.18 50.90 -26.64
CA THR A 178 -19.93 51.05 -27.39
C THR A 178 -20.10 50.57 -28.83
N PRO A 179 -19.76 51.39 -29.84
CA PRO A 179 -19.82 50.98 -31.24
C PRO A 179 -18.61 50.11 -31.61
N LEU A 180 -18.71 49.47 -32.77
CA LEU A 180 -17.54 49.12 -33.58
C LEU A 180 -17.14 50.41 -34.32
N ASP A 181 -15.96 50.95 -34.00
CA ASP A 181 -15.56 52.28 -34.47
C ASP A 181 -14.83 52.24 -35.82
N LEU A 182 -15.16 53.20 -36.68
CA LEU A 182 -14.46 53.51 -37.91
C LEU A 182 -14.13 55.01 -37.95
N HIS A 183 -12.93 55.36 -38.40
CA HIS A 183 -12.53 56.77 -38.50
C HIS A 183 -13.40 57.53 -39.53
N PRO A 184 -13.95 58.72 -39.22
CA PRO A 184 -14.84 59.48 -40.12
C PRO A 184 -14.19 60.01 -41.43
N GLY A 185 -12.88 59.82 -41.58
CA GLY A 185 -12.13 60.14 -42.80
C GLY A 185 -12.10 58.98 -43.79
N THR A 186 -12.38 57.74 -43.36
CA THR A 186 -12.35 56.57 -44.24
C THR A 186 -13.43 56.69 -45.32
N PRO A 187 -13.10 56.44 -46.61
CA PRO A 187 -14.09 56.45 -47.68
C PRO A 187 -15.17 55.38 -47.44
N VAL A 188 -16.45 55.73 -47.54
CA VAL A 188 -17.56 54.85 -47.12
C VAL A 188 -17.67 53.59 -47.98
N ASN A 189 -17.21 53.64 -49.24
CA ASN A 189 -17.10 52.46 -50.11
C ASN A 189 -16.10 51.41 -49.59
N TRP A 190 -15.12 51.79 -48.77
CA TRP A 190 -14.15 50.85 -48.19
C TRP A 190 -14.78 49.86 -47.22
N ILE A 191 -15.94 50.18 -46.65
CA ILE A 191 -16.61 49.35 -45.65
C ILE A 191 -16.85 47.95 -46.21
N ASP A 192 -17.30 47.85 -47.47
CA ASP A 192 -17.68 46.59 -48.11
C ASP A 192 -16.72 46.11 -49.21
N SER A 193 -15.89 46.99 -49.81
CA SER A 193 -14.97 46.60 -50.89
C SER A 193 -13.56 46.19 -50.45
N THR A 194 -13.14 46.55 -49.24
CA THR A 194 -11.74 46.41 -48.82
C THR A 194 -11.38 44.97 -48.43
N PRO A 195 -10.34 44.33 -49.00
CA PRO A 195 -10.09 42.89 -48.83
C PRO A 195 -9.73 42.45 -47.41
N VAL A 196 -9.07 43.31 -46.62
CA VAL A 196 -8.59 43.00 -45.25
C VAL A 196 -9.30 43.87 -44.21
N VAL A 197 -9.66 43.31 -43.05
CA VAL A 197 -10.21 44.06 -41.91
C VAL A 197 -9.34 43.85 -40.67
N MET A 198 -8.86 44.95 -40.08
CA MET A 198 -8.06 44.94 -38.85
C MET A 198 -8.92 45.37 -37.64
N PHE A 199 -8.93 44.57 -36.58
CA PHE A 199 -9.69 44.81 -35.36
C PHE A 199 -8.76 45.21 -34.20
N ALA A 200 -8.57 46.52 -34.00
CA ALA A 200 -7.65 47.09 -33.02
C ALA A 200 -8.29 47.29 -31.63
N GLU A 201 -7.56 46.94 -30.56
CA GLU A 201 -8.00 47.16 -29.18
C GLU A 201 -7.77 48.61 -28.71
N GLY A 202 -8.79 49.45 -28.91
CA GLY A 202 -8.87 50.84 -28.44
C GLY A 202 -8.53 51.89 -29.52
N LEU A 203 -9.21 53.03 -29.45
CA LEU A 203 -9.20 54.11 -30.46
C LEU A 203 -7.79 54.55 -30.90
N LEU A 204 -6.90 54.79 -29.93
CA LEU A 204 -5.52 55.24 -30.22
C LEU A 204 -4.74 54.21 -31.04
N LYS A 205 -5.02 52.91 -30.89
CA LYS A 205 -4.35 51.86 -31.67
C LYS A 205 -4.84 51.83 -33.12
N GLY A 206 -6.13 52.00 -33.33
CA GLY A 206 -6.69 52.12 -34.68
C GLY A 206 -6.16 53.36 -35.41
N ASP A 207 -6.09 54.50 -34.74
CA ASP A 207 -5.62 55.75 -35.34
C ASP A 207 -4.09 55.77 -35.53
N ALA A 208 -3.32 55.14 -34.64
CA ALA A 208 -1.87 54.94 -34.80
C ALA A 208 -1.57 53.98 -35.97
N ALA A 209 -2.31 52.86 -36.06
CA ALA A 209 -2.25 51.94 -37.18
C ALA A 209 -2.56 52.66 -38.50
N LEU A 210 -3.63 53.45 -38.56
CA LEU A 210 -3.99 54.27 -39.72
C LEU A 210 -2.90 55.27 -40.11
N SER A 211 -2.26 55.90 -39.12
CA SER A 211 -1.16 56.86 -39.32
C SER A 211 0.07 56.21 -39.97
N ALA A 212 0.48 55.03 -39.48
CA ALA A 212 1.61 54.29 -40.05
C ALA A 212 1.29 53.67 -41.42
N TYR A 213 0.06 53.14 -41.58
CA TYR A 213 -0.44 52.56 -42.84
C TYR A 213 -0.48 53.58 -44.00
N LEU A 214 -0.86 54.82 -43.73
CA LEU A 214 -0.81 55.91 -44.72
C LEU A 214 0.63 56.15 -45.19
N HIS A 215 1.59 56.21 -44.26
CA HIS A 215 2.99 56.44 -44.60
C HIS A 215 3.58 55.28 -45.42
N ALA A 216 3.30 54.03 -45.03
CA ALA A 216 3.73 52.84 -45.77
C ALA A 216 3.14 52.75 -47.19
N ASN A 217 1.95 53.32 -47.42
CA ASN A 217 1.36 53.47 -48.75
C ASN A 217 1.84 54.73 -49.50
N GLY A 218 2.93 55.35 -49.04
CA GLY A 218 3.66 56.39 -49.78
C GLY A 218 3.22 57.82 -49.48
N VAL A 219 2.40 58.07 -48.46
CA VAL A 219 2.10 59.45 -48.01
C VAL A 219 3.34 60.03 -47.30
N PRO A 220 3.91 61.14 -47.80
CA PRO A 220 5.05 61.78 -47.15
C PRO A 220 4.71 62.22 -45.72
N TYR A 221 5.64 62.02 -44.78
CA TYR A 221 5.38 62.21 -43.35
C TYR A 221 5.02 63.67 -43.01
N ASP A 222 5.58 64.64 -43.73
CA ASP A 222 5.23 66.06 -43.61
C ASP A 222 3.78 66.37 -44.01
N GLN A 223 3.19 65.60 -44.94
CA GLN A 223 1.77 65.73 -45.31
C GLN A 223 0.81 65.11 -44.27
N LEU A 224 1.32 64.36 -43.29
CA LEU A 224 0.53 63.85 -42.16
C LEU A 224 0.48 64.85 -40.97
N ALA A 225 1.18 65.99 -41.07
CA ALA A 225 1.05 67.10 -40.14
C ALA A 225 -0.29 67.84 -40.32
N TYR A 226 -0.66 68.69 -39.36
CA TYR A 226 -1.87 69.52 -39.45
C TYR A 226 -1.54 70.92 -39.96
N ASP A 227 -2.15 71.30 -41.08
CA ASP A 227 -2.15 72.68 -41.57
C ASP A 227 -3.59 73.26 -41.60
N PRO A 228 -3.88 74.37 -40.90
CA PRO A 228 -5.21 75.00 -40.94
C PRO A 228 -5.58 75.61 -42.30
N ARG A 229 -4.68 75.58 -43.30
CA ARG A 229 -4.91 76.08 -44.67
C ARG A 229 -5.44 75.01 -45.63
N ASP A 230 -5.33 73.72 -45.27
CA ASP A 230 -5.60 72.58 -46.16
C ASP A 230 -7.09 72.18 -46.27
N GLY A 231 -8.00 72.92 -45.63
CA GLY A 231 -9.45 72.68 -45.67
C GLY A 231 -9.96 71.85 -44.49
N ASP A 232 -10.91 70.94 -44.73
CA ASP A 232 -11.38 70.00 -43.70
C ASP A 232 -10.40 68.82 -43.61
N PRO A 233 -9.78 68.56 -42.43
CA PRO A 233 -8.87 67.43 -42.24
C PRO A 233 -9.48 66.07 -42.60
N SER A 234 -10.80 65.93 -42.44
CA SER A 234 -11.55 64.71 -42.77
C SER A 234 -11.59 64.44 -44.26
N ASP A 235 -11.73 65.49 -45.07
CA ASP A 235 -11.72 65.40 -46.53
C ASP A 235 -10.29 65.17 -47.04
N ARG A 236 -9.30 65.87 -46.48
CA ARG A 236 -7.87 65.69 -46.81
C ARG A 236 -7.38 64.27 -46.51
N LEU A 237 -7.77 63.69 -45.37
CA LEU A 237 -7.53 62.29 -45.05
C LEU A 237 -8.24 61.34 -46.03
N ARG A 238 -9.47 61.67 -46.46
CA ARG A 238 -10.23 60.88 -47.43
C ARG A 238 -9.63 60.91 -48.83
N GLU A 239 -9.00 62.02 -49.25
CA GLU A 239 -8.20 62.09 -50.48
C GLU A 239 -7.02 61.11 -50.44
N MET A 240 -6.24 61.16 -49.35
CA MET A 240 -5.06 60.29 -49.17
C MET A 240 -5.44 58.81 -49.16
N LEU A 241 -6.54 58.45 -48.49
CA LEU A 241 -7.03 57.08 -48.50
C LEU A 241 -7.52 56.68 -49.90
N ASN A 242 -8.30 57.51 -50.59
CA ASN A 242 -8.77 57.18 -51.96
C ASN A 242 -7.63 57.00 -52.98
N ALA A 243 -6.44 57.55 -52.74
CA ALA A 243 -5.26 57.32 -53.57
C ALA A 243 -4.67 55.91 -53.43
N ILE A 244 -5.04 55.13 -52.40
CA ILE A 244 -4.53 53.78 -52.17
C ILE A 244 -5.22 52.76 -53.10
N PRO A 245 -4.44 51.97 -53.88
CA PRO A 245 -4.96 50.90 -54.74
C PRO A 245 -5.79 49.86 -53.98
N GLU A 246 -6.81 49.29 -54.63
CA GLU A 246 -7.84 48.46 -53.99
C GLU A 246 -7.27 47.20 -53.34
N GLU A 247 -6.30 46.57 -54.00
CA GLU A 247 -5.57 45.39 -53.54
C GLU A 247 -4.66 45.64 -52.32
N LYS A 248 -4.43 46.90 -51.96
CA LYS A 248 -3.66 47.30 -50.76
C LYS A 248 -4.53 47.80 -49.60
N ARG A 249 -5.85 47.89 -49.78
CA ARG A 249 -6.73 48.51 -48.78
C ARG A 249 -6.86 47.63 -47.53
N ILE A 250 -6.82 48.28 -46.38
CA ILE A 250 -7.02 47.67 -45.06
C ILE A 250 -8.06 48.51 -44.30
N LEU A 251 -9.16 47.88 -43.89
CA LEU A 251 -10.23 48.52 -43.14
C LEU A 251 -9.93 48.39 -41.65
N ILE A 252 -9.40 49.47 -41.05
CA ILE A 252 -9.06 49.50 -39.63
C ILE A 252 -10.30 49.87 -38.81
N LEU A 253 -10.73 48.97 -37.93
CA LEU A 253 -11.85 49.11 -37.02
C LEU A 253 -11.37 49.03 -35.57
N SER A 254 -11.87 49.91 -34.70
CA SER A 254 -11.51 49.92 -33.28
C SER A 254 -12.62 49.32 -32.41
N ILE A 255 -12.26 48.44 -31.47
CA ILE A 255 -13.17 47.92 -30.44
C ILE A 255 -12.86 48.52 -29.07
N ALA A 256 -13.90 48.76 -28.27
CA ALA A 256 -13.79 49.39 -26.95
C ALA A 256 -13.11 48.53 -25.87
N GLY A 257 -12.87 47.25 -26.15
CA GLY A 257 -12.22 46.28 -25.25
C GLY A 257 -12.62 44.85 -25.61
N ILE A 258 -11.76 43.88 -25.29
CA ILE A 258 -11.86 42.50 -25.83
C ILE A 258 -13.21 41.80 -25.58
N TRP A 259 -13.79 42.01 -24.40
CA TRP A 259 -15.07 41.41 -24.00
C TRP A 259 -16.31 42.08 -24.60
N ASN A 260 -16.14 43.16 -25.36
CA ASN A 260 -17.22 44.10 -25.67
C ASN A 260 -17.79 43.96 -27.10
N THR A 261 -17.50 42.84 -27.77
CA THR A 261 -17.77 42.58 -29.19
C THR A 261 -19.26 42.37 -29.53
N HIS A 262 -20.17 42.44 -28.55
CA HIS A 262 -21.60 42.14 -28.73
C HIS A 262 -22.55 43.27 -28.30
N GLN A 263 -22.06 44.43 -27.82
CA GLN A 263 -22.94 45.50 -27.32
C GLN A 263 -23.66 46.31 -28.40
N ASN A 264 -23.09 46.47 -29.61
CA ASN A 264 -23.82 47.06 -30.74
C ASN A 264 -23.97 46.07 -31.92
N PRO A 265 -25.02 45.22 -31.93
CA PRO A 265 -25.28 44.30 -33.04
C PRO A 265 -25.86 44.98 -34.29
N ILE A 266 -25.86 46.32 -34.39
CA ILE A 266 -26.17 47.05 -35.63
C ILE A 266 -24.91 47.11 -36.51
N ASP A 267 -23.79 47.66 -36.00
CA ASP A 267 -22.55 47.83 -36.78
C ASP A 267 -22.11 46.53 -37.47
N TRP A 268 -22.15 45.39 -36.77
CA TRP A 268 -21.77 44.06 -37.29
C TRP A 268 -22.66 43.52 -38.43
N ARG A 269 -23.82 44.14 -38.70
CA ARG A 269 -24.72 43.79 -39.81
C ARG A 269 -24.61 44.74 -41.00
N GLU A 270 -24.09 45.94 -40.79
CA GLU A 270 -23.91 46.97 -41.84
C GLU A 270 -22.55 46.84 -42.56
N ILE A 271 -21.75 45.80 -42.26
CA ILE A 271 -20.45 45.51 -42.88
C ILE A 271 -20.49 44.12 -43.54
N GLN A 272 -20.22 44.03 -44.84
CA GLN A 272 -20.05 42.74 -45.51
C GLN A 272 -18.70 42.11 -45.15
N LEU A 273 -18.65 41.31 -44.10
CA LEU A 273 -17.41 40.64 -43.63
C LEU A 273 -17.06 39.34 -44.38
N LYS A 274 -18.04 38.67 -45.00
CA LYS A 274 -17.86 37.33 -45.61
C LYS A 274 -16.77 37.31 -46.70
N GLY A 275 -15.83 36.37 -46.59
CA GLY A 275 -14.80 36.09 -47.60
C GLY A 275 -13.65 37.11 -47.60
N ARG A 276 -13.50 37.88 -46.51
CA ARG A 276 -12.41 38.84 -46.29
C ARG A 276 -11.46 38.30 -45.23
N GLU A 277 -10.22 38.75 -45.29
CA GLU A 277 -9.21 38.43 -44.28
C GLU A 277 -9.41 39.27 -43.01
N ALA A 278 -9.20 38.69 -41.83
CA ALA A 278 -9.33 39.38 -40.55
C ALA A 278 -8.02 39.39 -39.77
N TRP A 279 -7.58 40.55 -39.26
CA TRP A 279 -6.42 40.68 -38.39
C TRP A 279 -6.85 41.13 -36.99
N ILE A 280 -6.69 40.26 -35.99
CA ILE A 280 -7.04 40.53 -34.59
C ILE A 280 -5.83 41.15 -33.88
N ALA A 281 -5.97 42.40 -33.42
CA ALA A 281 -4.88 43.27 -33.00
C ALA A 281 -5.04 43.72 -31.53
N PHE A 282 -4.64 42.84 -30.61
CA PHE A 282 -4.89 42.99 -29.16
C PHE A 282 -3.65 43.42 -28.37
N ASP A 283 -3.90 44.20 -27.31
CA ASP A 283 -2.89 44.83 -26.47
C ASP A 283 -2.33 43.86 -25.42
N ALA A 284 -3.24 43.19 -24.68
CA ALA A 284 -2.85 42.28 -23.62
C ALA A 284 -2.28 40.95 -24.16
N ASP A 285 -1.44 40.30 -23.35
CA ASP A 285 -0.79 39.04 -23.72
C ASP A 285 -1.79 37.86 -23.63
N THR A 286 -2.00 37.21 -24.78
CA THR A 286 -2.88 36.04 -24.92
C THR A 286 -2.27 34.75 -24.40
N GLY A 287 -0.94 34.61 -24.39
CA GLY A 287 -0.24 33.44 -23.83
C GLY A 287 -0.14 33.47 -22.30
N ILE A 288 -0.17 34.66 -21.68
CA ILE A 288 -0.05 34.82 -20.23
C ILE A 288 -1.40 34.91 -19.52
N ASN A 289 -2.40 35.61 -20.10
CA ASN A 289 -3.66 35.89 -19.40
C ASN A 289 -4.84 35.02 -19.89
N PRO A 290 -5.37 34.07 -19.07
CA PRO A 290 -6.43 33.14 -19.48
C PRO A 290 -7.79 33.80 -19.76
N HIS A 291 -8.00 35.05 -19.33
CA HIS A 291 -9.19 35.82 -19.69
C HIS A 291 -9.04 36.45 -21.08
N VAL A 292 -7.85 36.96 -21.38
CA VAL A 292 -7.52 37.55 -22.69
C VAL A 292 -7.50 36.48 -23.77
N HIS A 293 -6.90 35.31 -23.49
CA HIS A 293 -6.94 34.13 -24.36
C HIS A 293 -8.37 33.73 -24.73
N ALA A 294 -9.21 33.50 -23.71
CA ALA A 294 -10.60 33.07 -23.90
C ALA A 294 -11.49 34.11 -24.60
N ALA A 295 -11.12 35.40 -24.58
CA ALA A 295 -11.81 36.45 -25.32
C ALA A 295 -11.31 36.54 -26.79
N ALA A 296 -10.02 36.32 -27.05
CA ALA A 296 -9.46 36.23 -28.39
C ALA A 296 -10.00 35.04 -29.17
N PHE A 297 -10.01 33.86 -28.56
CA PHE A 297 -10.59 32.65 -29.14
C PHE A 297 -12.06 32.84 -29.52
N LYS A 298 -12.86 33.49 -28.65
CA LYS A 298 -14.28 33.79 -28.94
C LYS A 298 -14.47 34.81 -30.05
N LEU A 299 -13.55 35.75 -30.25
CA LEU A 299 -13.62 36.65 -31.39
C LEU A 299 -13.27 35.91 -32.68
N SER A 300 -12.17 35.16 -32.74
CA SER A 300 -11.79 34.41 -33.96
C SER A 300 -12.86 33.39 -34.35
N GLU A 301 -13.33 32.57 -33.40
CA GLU A 301 -14.46 31.64 -33.61
C GLU A 301 -15.69 32.38 -34.16
N SER A 302 -16.01 33.58 -33.66
CA SER A 302 -17.16 34.35 -34.14
C SER A 302 -16.95 34.98 -35.52
N LEU A 303 -15.72 35.35 -35.89
CA LEU A 303 -15.39 35.86 -37.22
C LEU A 303 -15.37 34.74 -38.27
N GLU A 304 -14.81 33.58 -37.94
CA GLU A 304 -14.79 32.38 -38.78
C GLU A 304 -16.22 31.82 -38.97
N THR A 305 -16.93 31.50 -37.88
CA THR A 305 -18.19 30.74 -37.97
C THR A 305 -19.40 31.59 -38.36
N LYS A 306 -19.51 32.82 -37.84
CA LYS A 306 -20.70 33.68 -38.04
C LYS A 306 -20.48 34.68 -39.16
N SER A 307 -19.37 35.42 -39.11
CA SER A 307 -19.03 36.43 -40.13
C SER A 307 -18.47 35.83 -41.42
N LYS A 308 -17.93 34.60 -41.36
CA LYS A 308 -17.33 33.86 -42.48
C LYS A 308 -16.15 34.59 -43.11
N MET A 309 -15.28 35.11 -42.25
CA MET A 309 -13.97 35.66 -42.59
C MET A 309 -12.94 34.54 -42.71
N GLU A 310 -12.03 34.64 -43.67
CA GLU A 310 -11.02 33.62 -43.96
C GLU A 310 -9.84 34.24 -44.72
N PRO A 311 -8.57 34.08 -44.26
CA PRO A 311 -8.18 33.55 -42.95
C PRO A 311 -8.46 34.55 -41.81
N VAL A 312 -8.36 34.08 -40.56
CA VAL A 312 -8.31 34.93 -39.37
C VAL A 312 -6.92 34.83 -38.76
N MET A 313 -6.21 35.96 -38.71
CA MET A 313 -4.83 36.09 -38.29
C MET A 313 -4.75 36.90 -36.98
N PHE A 314 -3.72 36.64 -36.19
CA PHE A 314 -3.45 37.33 -34.92
C PHE A 314 -2.20 38.19 -35.04
N LEU A 315 -2.29 39.43 -34.57
CA LEU A 315 -1.21 40.40 -34.56
C LEU A 315 -0.80 40.70 -33.12
N SER A 316 0.41 40.30 -32.74
CA SER A 316 0.93 40.42 -31.38
C SER A 316 2.44 40.69 -31.42
N PRO A 317 2.85 41.96 -31.65
CA PRO A 317 4.27 42.31 -31.78
C PRO A 317 5.04 42.10 -30.49
N VAL A 318 6.31 41.74 -30.62
CA VAL A 318 7.26 41.58 -29.52
C VAL A 318 8.50 42.45 -29.76
N VAL A 319 9.07 42.95 -28.66
CA VAL A 319 10.25 43.82 -28.64
C VAL A 319 11.23 43.34 -27.56
N PRO A 320 12.54 43.59 -27.68
CA PRO A 320 13.47 43.36 -26.58
C PRO A 320 13.09 44.20 -25.35
N SER A 321 13.18 43.60 -24.17
CA SER A 321 13.00 44.26 -22.87
C SER A 321 14.29 44.93 -22.42
N ASP A 322 14.18 46.19 -22.01
CA ASP A 322 15.31 47.03 -21.60
C ASP A 322 16.11 46.47 -20.40
N ASP A 323 15.47 45.63 -19.56
CA ASP A 323 16.06 45.14 -18.30
C ASP A 323 17.00 43.93 -18.48
N ASP A 324 16.77 43.05 -19.46
CA ASP A 324 17.46 41.75 -19.54
C ASP A 324 17.51 41.12 -20.97
N GLY A 325 17.16 41.88 -22.01
CA GLY A 325 17.19 41.40 -23.41
C GLY A 325 16.13 40.34 -23.78
N THR A 326 15.28 39.94 -22.83
CA THR A 326 14.15 39.03 -23.04
C THR A 326 13.07 39.67 -23.92
N LEU A 327 12.32 38.88 -24.71
CA LEU A 327 11.26 39.42 -25.56
C LEU A 327 9.98 39.70 -24.76
N ALA A 328 9.57 40.96 -24.71
CA ALA A 328 8.30 41.42 -24.12
C ALA A 328 7.27 41.72 -25.23
N LYS A 329 5.98 41.57 -24.92
CA LYS A 329 4.90 42.00 -25.83
C LYS A 329 4.77 43.52 -25.83
N ALA A 330 4.66 44.13 -27.01
CA ALA A 330 4.34 45.54 -27.19
C ALA A 330 2.86 45.75 -27.55
N GLY A 331 2.31 46.91 -27.16
CA GLY A 331 1.09 47.45 -27.76
C GLY A 331 1.37 47.93 -29.18
N ILE A 332 0.37 47.91 -30.07
CA ILE A 332 0.57 48.26 -31.49
C ILE A 332 0.88 49.76 -31.69
N ASP A 333 0.30 50.64 -30.88
CA ASP A 333 0.65 52.07 -30.91
C ASP A 333 2.05 52.33 -30.36
N ASP A 334 2.46 51.67 -29.28
CA ASP A 334 3.84 51.75 -28.79
C ASP A 334 4.85 51.15 -29.80
N TYR A 335 4.55 50.02 -30.45
CA TYR A 335 5.39 49.43 -31.48
C TYR A 335 5.62 50.37 -32.67
N LEU A 336 4.54 50.92 -33.24
CA LEU A 336 4.59 51.83 -34.39
C LEU A 336 5.19 53.20 -34.06
N ALA A 337 5.11 53.65 -32.80
CA ALA A 337 5.69 54.90 -32.35
C ALA A 337 7.19 54.80 -32.02
N LYS A 338 7.68 53.64 -31.56
CA LYS A 338 8.99 53.51 -30.89
C LYS A 338 9.90 52.39 -31.40
N HIS A 339 9.37 51.34 -32.04
CA HIS A 339 10.12 50.09 -32.25
C HIS A 339 10.14 49.54 -33.70
N GLY A 340 9.19 49.91 -34.57
CA GLY A 340 9.17 49.39 -35.94
C GLY A 340 8.19 50.08 -36.88
N THR A 341 8.25 49.72 -38.16
CA THR A 341 7.36 50.26 -39.21
C THR A 341 6.10 49.40 -39.39
N TRP A 342 5.16 49.90 -40.20
CA TRP A 342 3.97 49.15 -40.60
C TRP A 342 4.32 47.79 -41.24
N ASP A 343 5.25 47.77 -42.20
CA ASP A 343 5.60 46.54 -42.91
C ASP A 343 6.28 45.51 -42.00
N MET A 344 7.09 45.97 -41.03
CA MET A 344 7.67 45.12 -39.98
C MET A 344 6.59 44.54 -39.05
N LEU A 345 5.57 45.33 -38.71
CA LEU A 345 4.43 44.87 -37.91
C LEU A 345 3.69 43.71 -38.61
N LEU A 346 3.52 43.78 -39.94
CA LEU A 346 2.85 42.71 -40.71
C LEU A 346 3.62 41.39 -40.74
N LEU A 347 4.96 41.41 -40.63
CA LEU A 347 5.78 40.19 -40.47
C LEU A 347 5.46 39.45 -39.15
N GLY A 348 4.80 40.10 -38.20
CA GLY A 348 4.35 39.52 -36.93
C GLY A 348 2.98 38.82 -36.97
N LEU A 349 2.31 38.74 -38.14
CA LEU A 349 1.02 38.06 -38.29
C LEU A 349 1.14 36.53 -38.13
N LYS A 350 0.25 35.93 -37.35
CA LYS A 350 0.21 34.48 -37.07
C LYS A 350 -1.16 33.89 -37.39
N ALA A 351 -1.19 32.71 -38.01
CA ALA A 351 -2.42 32.00 -38.37
C ALA A 351 -3.08 31.24 -37.21
N SER A 352 -2.52 31.31 -36.00
CA SER A 352 -3.06 30.66 -34.80
C SER A 352 -2.83 31.48 -33.55
N LEU A 353 -3.73 31.32 -32.59
CA LEU A 353 -3.58 31.80 -31.22
C LEU A 353 -2.56 30.89 -30.48
N PRO A 354 -1.73 31.41 -29.56
CA PRO A 354 -0.91 30.56 -28.69
C PRO A 354 -1.75 29.65 -27.79
N ASP A 355 -1.10 28.65 -27.17
CA ASP A 355 -1.76 27.75 -26.21
C ASP A 355 -2.36 28.50 -25.00
N ALA A 356 -3.39 27.89 -24.41
CA ALA A 356 -4.10 28.49 -23.28
C ALA A 356 -3.27 28.37 -21.97
N PRO A 357 -3.02 29.48 -21.25
CA PRO A 357 -2.33 29.41 -19.96
C PRO A 357 -3.13 28.61 -18.92
N PRO A 358 -2.45 27.83 -18.06
CA PRO A 358 -3.10 26.94 -17.11
C PRO A 358 -3.90 27.72 -16.05
N ARG A 359 -5.08 27.21 -15.73
CA ARG A 359 -5.86 27.66 -14.56
C ARG A 359 -5.45 26.87 -13.32
N SER A 360 -5.54 27.50 -12.15
CA SER A 360 -5.39 26.83 -10.87
C SER A 360 -6.76 26.39 -10.34
N ASP A 361 -7.05 25.09 -10.40
CA ASP A 361 -8.38 24.53 -10.07
C ASP A 361 -8.80 24.70 -8.59
N ASN A 362 -7.90 25.22 -7.75
CA ASN A 362 -8.04 25.29 -6.29
C ASN A 362 -8.63 26.62 -5.76
N GLU A 363 -8.88 27.63 -6.61
CA GLU A 363 -9.34 28.96 -6.16
C GLU A 363 -10.82 29.19 -6.51
N TYR A 364 -11.70 28.80 -5.57
CA TYR A 364 -13.16 29.04 -5.63
C TYR A 364 -13.70 29.43 -4.25
N ASN A 365 -14.90 30.04 -4.21
CA ASN A 365 -15.50 30.51 -2.95
C ASN A 365 -15.84 29.35 -2.00
N GLY A 366 -15.31 29.37 -0.78
CA GLY A 366 -15.41 28.28 0.21
C GLY A 366 -14.34 27.20 0.07
N ALA A 367 -13.37 27.35 -0.85
CA ALA A 367 -12.17 26.50 -0.84
C ALA A 367 -11.34 26.76 0.44
N VAL A 368 -10.73 25.71 1.00
CA VAL A 368 -9.94 25.81 2.25
C VAL A 368 -8.55 25.21 2.07
N ARG A 369 -7.54 25.85 2.66
CA ARG A 369 -6.15 25.39 2.60
C ARG A 369 -5.39 25.71 3.88
N VAL A 370 -4.28 25.02 4.12
CA VAL A 370 -3.26 25.49 5.05
C VAL A 370 -2.49 26.63 4.39
N SER A 371 -2.17 27.69 5.13
CA SER A 371 -1.40 28.84 4.64
C SER A 371 0.00 28.41 4.14
N LYS A 372 0.61 29.20 3.24
CA LYS A 372 1.90 28.86 2.59
C LYS A 372 3.05 28.64 3.57
N ASP A 373 2.98 29.26 4.75
CA ASP A 373 3.92 29.10 5.86
C ASP A 373 3.73 27.78 6.66
N GLY A 374 2.56 27.13 6.54
CA GLY A 374 2.20 25.91 7.25
C GLY A 374 1.52 26.10 8.61
N PHE A 375 1.34 27.33 9.10
CA PHE A 375 0.99 27.62 10.51
C PHE A 375 -0.48 27.99 10.76
N THR A 376 -1.30 28.21 9.72
CA THR A 376 -2.73 28.58 9.86
C THR A 376 -3.58 27.91 8.79
N VAL A 377 -4.92 28.00 8.90
CA VAL A 377 -5.85 27.60 7.83
C VAL A 377 -6.61 28.82 7.31
N GLU A 378 -6.69 28.93 5.99
CA GLU A 378 -7.33 29.99 5.22
C GLU A 378 -8.55 29.47 4.47
N GLU A 379 -9.57 30.30 4.34
CA GLU A 379 -10.74 30.11 3.48
C GLU A 379 -10.73 31.13 2.33
N CYS A 380 -11.04 30.67 1.12
CA CYS A 380 -11.14 31.49 -0.07
C CYS A 380 -12.52 32.16 -0.16
N THR A 381 -12.57 33.48 -0.13
CA THR A 381 -13.79 34.28 -0.30
C THR A 381 -13.79 34.98 -1.67
N ALA A 382 -14.92 34.93 -2.38
CA ALA A 382 -15.11 35.69 -3.60
C ALA A 382 -15.23 37.20 -3.29
N VAL A 383 -14.51 38.00 -4.07
CA VAL A 383 -14.65 39.45 -4.09
C VAL A 383 -15.54 39.80 -5.28
N ASN A 384 -16.68 40.43 -5.01
CA ASN A 384 -17.68 40.78 -6.03
C ASN A 384 -17.43 42.19 -6.61
N ASP A 385 -16.17 42.46 -6.98
CA ASP A 385 -15.69 43.72 -7.56
C ASP A 385 -15.75 43.75 -9.10
N GLY A 386 -16.24 42.68 -9.73
CA GLY A 386 -16.46 42.61 -11.17
C GLY A 386 -17.67 43.45 -11.63
N PRO A 387 -17.71 43.89 -12.91
CA PRO A 387 -18.82 44.66 -13.46
C PRO A 387 -20.18 44.00 -13.20
N GLY A 388 -21.14 44.80 -12.70
CA GLY A 388 -22.47 44.31 -12.32
C GLY A 388 -22.55 43.53 -11.00
N GLY A 389 -21.50 43.55 -10.17
CA GLY A 389 -21.44 42.75 -8.93
C GLY A 389 -21.07 41.29 -9.16
N THR A 390 -20.34 41.02 -10.25
CA THR A 390 -19.78 39.70 -10.56
C THR A 390 -18.50 39.44 -9.77
N ILE A 391 -18.08 38.18 -9.64
CA ILE A 391 -16.80 37.83 -9.00
C ILE A 391 -15.66 38.41 -9.85
N GLY A 392 -14.94 39.40 -9.31
CA GLY A 392 -13.79 40.04 -9.97
C GLY A 392 -12.46 39.49 -9.48
N SER A 393 -12.39 38.98 -8.25
CA SER A 393 -11.21 38.30 -7.70
C SER A 393 -11.55 37.33 -6.57
N TYR A 394 -10.55 36.55 -6.13
CA TYR A 394 -10.64 35.67 -4.96
C TYR A 394 -9.63 36.12 -3.90
N LYS A 395 -10.01 36.01 -2.62
CA LYS A 395 -9.18 36.39 -1.48
C LYS A 395 -9.17 35.31 -0.41
N TRP A 396 -7.97 34.84 -0.07
CA TRP A 396 -7.75 33.95 1.06
C TRP A 396 -7.77 34.73 2.39
N THR A 397 -8.51 34.21 3.36
CA THR A 397 -8.77 34.84 4.66
C THR A 397 -8.55 33.80 5.76
N LYS A 398 -7.68 34.08 6.73
CA LYS A 398 -7.39 33.17 7.85
C LYS A 398 -8.64 32.91 8.70
N ILE A 399 -8.96 31.62 8.92
CA ILE A 399 -10.09 31.18 9.74
C ILE A 399 -9.68 30.45 11.02
N VAL A 400 -8.49 29.83 11.09
CA VAL A 400 -7.97 29.12 12.28
C VAL A 400 -6.47 29.37 12.44
N ASP A 401 -6.04 29.75 13.64
CA ASP A 401 -4.64 29.97 14.02
C ASP A 401 -3.88 28.66 14.33
N LEU A 402 -4.12 27.63 13.51
CA LEU A 402 -3.47 26.32 13.53
C LEU A 402 -3.39 25.82 12.09
N GLY A 403 -2.19 25.46 11.66
CA GLY A 403 -1.94 24.71 10.43
C GLY A 403 -1.49 23.29 10.75
N GLY A 404 -0.85 22.63 9.77
CA GLY A 404 -0.40 21.25 9.93
C GLY A 404 -0.52 20.42 8.66
N ARG A 405 -0.38 19.10 8.78
CA ARG A 405 -0.63 18.12 7.73
C ARG A 405 -0.86 16.73 8.32
N ILE A 406 -1.41 15.82 7.52
CA ILE A 406 -1.21 14.38 7.81
C ILE A 406 0.29 14.09 7.62
N LYS A 407 0.91 13.48 8.64
CA LYS A 407 2.35 13.16 8.64
C LYS A 407 2.58 11.73 8.20
N THR A 408 1.88 10.81 8.86
CA THR A 408 2.02 9.37 8.65
C THR A 408 0.64 8.71 8.68
N MET A 409 0.41 7.74 7.81
CA MET A 409 -0.61 6.71 7.99
C MET A 409 0.07 5.36 8.18
N GLU A 410 -0.21 4.71 9.29
CA GLU A 410 0.36 3.42 9.66
C GLU A 410 -0.74 2.35 9.65
N THR A 411 -0.59 1.32 8.83
CA THR A 411 -1.43 0.12 8.88
C THR A 411 -0.72 -0.95 9.68
N ARG A 412 -1.40 -1.53 10.68
CA ARG A 412 -0.87 -2.64 11.48
C ARG A 412 -1.58 -3.92 11.08
N ARG A 413 -0.80 -4.94 10.70
CA ARG A 413 -1.32 -6.24 10.26
C ARG A 413 -0.26 -7.32 10.35
N GLN A 414 -0.70 -8.57 10.18
CA GLN A 414 0.19 -9.67 9.81
C GLN A 414 0.17 -9.82 8.28
N PRO A 415 1.21 -10.40 7.66
CA PRO A 415 1.14 -10.76 6.25
C PRO A 415 0.19 -11.94 6.06
N THR A 416 -0.53 -11.95 4.94
CA THR A 416 -1.41 -13.07 4.58
C THR A 416 -0.59 -14.30 4.17
N ASP A 417 -1.24 -15.47 4.11
CA ASP A 417 -0.58 -16.70 3.68
C ASP A 417 -0.09 -16.59 2.22
N ASP A 418 -0.79 -15.82 1.37
CA ASP A 418 -0.44 -15.64 -0.04
C ASP A 418 0.67 -14.60 -0.24
N GLU A 419 0.73 -13.55 0.58
CA GLU A 419 1.89 -12.64 0.61
C GLU A 419 3.16 -13.36 1.07
N LEU A 420 3.08 -14.23 2.09
CA LEU A 420 4.22 -15.04 2.55
C LEU A 420 4.69 -16.03 1.46
N ARG A 421 3.75 -16.61 0.71
CA ARG A 421 4.02 -17.56 -0.38
C ARG A 421 4.59 -16.89 -1.63
N THR A 422 4.14 -15.68 -1.97
CA THR A 422 4.53 -14.98 -3.21
C THR A 422 5.66 -13.97 -3.02
N GLY A 423 5.83 -13.43 -1.81
CA GLY A 423 6.75 -12.33 -1.49
C GLY A 423 6.22 -10.94 -1.85
N ILE A 424 5.08 -10.88 -2.54
CA ILE A 424 4.46 -9.63 -3.03
C ILE A 424 3.67 -8.98 -1.90
N PHE A 425 3.83 -7.67 -1.72
CA PHE A 425 3.04 -6.88 -0.77
C PHE A 425 1.66 -6.52 -1.35
N ASP A 426 0.59 -6.78 -0.59
CA ASP A 426 -0.76 -6.32 -0.94
C ASP A 426 -1.14 -5.02 -0.19
N PRO A 427 -1.34 -3.88 -0.89
CA PRO A 427 -1.86 -2.66 -0.29
C PRO A 427 -3.38 -2.70 -0.02
N ASN A 428 -4.12 -3.66 -0.61
CA ASN A 428 -5.58 -3.74 -0.60
C ASN A 428 -6.13 -4.94 0.21
N VAL A 429 -5.38 -5.41 1.21
CA VAL A 429 -5.81 -6.50 2.10
C VAL A 429 -7.19 -6.26 2.72
N GLN A 430 -7.89 -7.36 3.04
CA GLN A 430 -9.23 -7.28 3.58
C GLN A 430 -9.25 -6.65 4.97
N ALA A 431 -10.36 -5.98 5.31
CA ALA A 431 -10.51 -5.26 6.59
C ALA A 431 -10.43 -6.16 7.85
N HIS A 432 -10.39 -7.48 7.70
CA HIS A 432 -10.21 -8.44 8.80
C HIS A 432 -8.75 -8.90 9.01
N ASP A 433 -7.86 -8.62 8.06
CA ASP A 433 -6.41 -8.88 8.19
C ASP A 433 -5.70 -7.73 8.93
N ILE A 434 -6.26 -6.52 8.84
CA ILE A 434 -5.80 -5.33 9.57
C ILE A 434 -6.16 -5.47 11.06
N ASP A 435 -5.17 -5.29 11.94
CA ASP A 435 -5.34 -5.24 13.40
C ASP A 435 -5.90 -3.88 13.83
N ASP A 436 -5.18 -2.82 13.46
CA ASP A 436 -5.53 -1.43 13.66
C ASP A 436 -4.85 -0.55 12.60
N ALA A 437 -5.37 0.66 12.40
CA ALA A 437 -4.75 1.66 11.55
C ALA A 437 -4.64 2.96 12.35
N ILE A 438 -3.46 3.58 12.33
CA ILE A 438 -3.13 4.80 13.07
C ILE A 438 -2.80 5.92 12.08
N VAL A 439 -3.10 7.15 12.48
CA VAL A 439 -2.66 8.37 11.82
C VAL A 439 -1.82 9.20 12.79
N GLU A 440 -0.69 9.69 12.29
CA GLU A 440 0.10 10.75 12.92
C GLU A 440 -0.24 12.07 12.20
N ILE A 441 -0.70 13.07 12.94
CA ILE A 441 -1.10 14.38 12.40
C ILE A 441 -0.18 15.42 13.02
N GLU A 442 0.62 16.07 12.18
CA GLU A 442 1.45 17.20 12.59
C GLU A 442 0.59 18.45 12.62
N VAL A 443 0.54 19.13 13.78
CA VAL A 443 -0.10 20.44 13.95
C VAL A 443 1.01 21.46 14.19
N ALA A 444 0.91 22.60 13.52
CA ALA A 444 1.91 23.66 13.56
C ALA A 444 1.24 25.03 13.80
N TRP A 445 1.88 25.89 14.60
CA TRP A 445 1.35 27.22 14.93
C TRP A 445 2.46 28.20 15.28
N THR A 446 2.13 29.50 15.28
CA THR A 446 2.98 30.58 15.77
C THR A 446 2.32 31.23 16.98
N LEU A 447 2.95 31.17 18.16
CA LEU A 447 2.45 31.78 19.38
C LEU A 447 3.50 32.73 19.98
N GLY A 448 3.11 33.98 20.24
CA GLY A 448 4.02 35.00 20.79
C GLY A 448 5.20 35.36 19.87
N GLY A 449 5.11 35.08 18.57
CA GLY A 449 6.21 35.26 17.61
C GLY A 449 7.22 34.11 17.57
N LYS A 450 6.93 32.98 18.23
CA LYS A 450 7.69 31.73 18.14
C LYS A 450 6.86 30.66 17.44
N ASP A 451 7.45 30.00 16.46
CA ASP A 451 6.87 28.82 15.80
C ASP A 451 7.07 27.56 16.66
N ASP A 452 6.05 26.71 16.71
CA ASP A 452 6.07 25.45 17.47
C ASP A 452 5.22 24.37 16.76
N LYS A 453 5.41 23.11 17.16
CA LYS A 453 4.77 21.93 16.55
C LYS A 453 4.41 20.87 17.58
N GLY A 454 3.40 20.07 17.26
CA GLY A 454 3.06 18.85 18.00
C GLY A 454 2.54 17.77 17.08
N ILE A 455 2.63 16.51 17.52
CA ILE A 455 2.12 15.35 16.78
C ILE A 455 0.96 14.76 17.58
N ILE A 456 -0.21 14.70 16.97
CA ILE A 456 -1.37 13.98 17.47
C ILE A 456 -1.32 12.57 16.91
N VAL A 457 -1.55 11.55 17.74
CA VAL A 457 -1.53 10.14 17.34
C VAL A 457 -2.86 9.49 17.71
N GLY A 458 -3.53 8.84 16.76
CA GLY A 458 -4.78 8.14 17.06
C GLY A 458 -5.24 7.22 15.93
N PRO A 459 -6.35 6.49 16.11
CA PRO A 459 -6.91 5.64 15.07
C PRO A 459 -7.17 6.41 13.77
N LYS A 460 -6.93 5.80 12.59
CA LYS A 460 -7.19 6.42 11.27
C LYS A 460 -8.65 6.89 11.12
N THR A 461 -9.58 6.32 11.89
CA THR A 461 -10.98 6.73 11.96
C THR A 461 -11.20 8.14 12.53
N ILE A 462 -10.26 8.74 13.27
CA ILE A 462 -10.41 10.14 13.75
C ILE A 462 -10.57 11.13 12.60
N LEU A 463 -10.07 10.79 11.41
CA LEU A 463 -10.24 11.57 10.18
C LEU A 463 -11.70 11.69 9.69
N HIS A 464 -12.65 10.94 10.27
CA HIS A 464 -14.09 11.09 10.03
C HIS A 464 -14.78 12.05 11.02
N PHE A 465 -14.10 12.51 12.08
CA PHE A 465 -14.68 13.31 13.15
C PHE A 465 -13.99 14.67 13.28
N THR A 466 -14.70 15.67 13.82
CA THR A 466 -14.08 16.98 14.09
C THR A 466 -13.05 16.88 15.22
N PRO A 467 -12.03 17.76 15.27
CA PRO A 467 -10.98 17.72 16.30
C PRO A 467 -11.48 17.74 17.74
N ALA A 468 -12.67 18.31 17.99
CA ALA A 468 -13.30 18.35 19.30
C ALA A 468 -13.72 16.96 19.84
N ASP A 469 -13.91 15.96 18.98
CA ASP A 469 -14.28 14.59 19.36
C ASP A 469 -13.10 13.62 19.37
N TRP A 470 -11.90 14.02 18.93
CA TRP A 470 -10.77 13.12 18.75
C TRP A 470 -10.34 12.38 20.03
N VAL A 471 -10.43 13.01 21.20
CA VAL A 471 -10.17 12.35 22.51
C VAL A 471 -11.17 11.21 22.77
N ARG A 472 -12.46 11.40 22.41
CA ARG A 472 -13.49 10.35 22.52
C ARG A 472 -13.20 9.19 21.56
N GLN A 473 -12.61 9.50 20.40
CA GLN A 473 -12.13 8.54 19.41
C GLN A 473 -10.72 8.01 19.70
N LYS A 474 -10.24 8.14 20.95
CA LYS A 474 -8.96 7.60 21.46
C LYS A 474 -7.70 8.21 20.83
N ALA A 475 -7.75 9.44 20.33
CA ALA A 475 -6.53 10.18 19.99
C ALA A 475 -5.77 10.64 21.24
N ILE A 476 -4.45 10.48 21.21
CA ILE A 476 -3.49 11.06 22.14
C ILE A 476 -3.07 12.42 21.57
N ILE A 477 -3.30 13.49 22.35
CA ILE A 477 -2.96 14.87 22.00
C ILE A 477 -1.90 15.33 23.01
N PRO A 478 -0.75 15.87 22.58
CA PRO A 478 0.30 16.33 23.49
C PRO A 478 -0.10 17.63 24.20
N ASP A 479 0.46 17.85 25.39
CA ASP A 479 0.13 18.96 26.27
C ASP A 479 0.34 20.35 25.62
N ASN A 480 1.35 20.49 24.75
CA ASN A 480 1.61 21.75 24.04
C ASN A 480 0.49 22.13 23.06
N ILE A 481 -0.22 21.15 22.49
CA ILE A 481 -1.44 21.37 21.71
C ILE A 481 -2.66 21.58 22.63
N LEU A 482 -2.80 20.77 23.70
CA LEU A 482 -3.93 20.89 24.64
C LEU A 482 -4.01 22.26 25.31
N CYS A 483 -2.88 22.93 25.54
CA CYS A 483 -2.81 24.28 26.09
C CYS A 483 -2.97 25.42 25.05
N HIS A 484 -3.05 25.12 23.75
CA HIS A 484 -3.11 26.16 22.72
C HIS A 484 -4.52 26.80 22.64
N PRO A 485 -4.66 28.15 22.64
CA PRO A 485 -5.97 28.80 22.76
C PRO A 485 -6.93 28.58 21.56
N ALA A 486 -6.40 28.19 20.39
CA ALA A 486 -7.21 27.80 19.23
C ALA A 486 -7.62 26.31 19.22
N TRP A 487 -7.19 25.51 20.20
CA TRP A 487 -7.45 24.07 20.27
C TRP A 487 -8.65 23.71 21.18
N PRO A 488 -9.46 22.69 20.82
CA PRO A 488 -9.63 22.14 19.48
C PRO A 488 -10.51 23.06 18.61
N PRO A 489 -10.24 23.18 17.30
CA PRO A 489 -11.18 23.77 16.34
C PRO A 489 -12.55 23.07 16.38
N ARG A 490 -13.64 23.85 16.37
CA ARG A 490 -15.03 23.35 16.60
C ARG A 490 -15.97 23.70 15.45
N ALA A 491 -17.03 22.88 15.29
CA ALA A 491 -18.05 23.02 14.26
C ALA A 491 -17.43 23.19 12.85
N ALA A 492 -18.02 24.01 11.98
CA ALA A 492 -17.54 24.26 10.62
C ALA A 492 -16.04 24.61 10.55
N LYS A 493 -15.48 25.36 11.53
CA LYS A 493 -14.03 25.64 11.56
C LYS A 493 -13.17 24.39 11.76
N GLY A 494 -13.67 23.40 12.51
CA GLY A 494 -13.00 22.10 12.68
C GLY A 494 -13.10 21.21 11.45
N GLU A 495 -14.21 21.30 10.72
CA GLU A 495 -14.41 20.63 9.42
C GLU A 495 -13.48 21.23 8.35
N SER A 496 -13.48 22.56 8.20
CA SER A 496 -12.59 23.29 7.29
C SER A 496 -11.11 23.05 7.58
N TRP A 497 -10.72 23.05 8.86
CA TRP A 497 -9.35 22.75 9.27
C TRP A 497 -8.93 21.32 8.90
N LEU A 498 -9.78 20.32 9.19
CA LEU A 498 -9.49 18.93 8.84
C LEU A 498 -9.51 18.68 7.33
N ALA A 499 -10.36 19.38 6.57
CA ALA A 499 -10.35 19.34 5.10
C ALA A 499 -9.03 19.91 4.54
N ALA A 500 -8.58 21.05 5.03
CA ALA A 500 -7.30 21.67 4.65
C ALA A 500 -6.09 20.78 4.99
N LEU A 501 -6.08 20.13 6.16
CA LEU A 501 -4.99 19.22 6.56
C LEU A 501 -4.94 17.92 5.74
N LYS A 502 -6.06 17.50 5.13
CA LYS A 502 -6.13 16.33 4.24
C LYS A 502 -5.60 16.60 2.83
N THR A 503 -5.57 17.87 2.39
CA THR A 503 -5.09 18.27 1.05
C THR A 503 -3.70 18.89 1.08
N HIS A 504 -3.26 19.48 2.20
CA HIS A 504 -1.93 20.06 2.34
C HIS A 504 -0.82 18.99 2.38
N ARG A 505 0.10 19.06 1.40
CA ARG A 505 1.32 18.23 1.33
C ARG A 505 1.04 16.71 1.37
N THR A 506 0.02 16.26 0.65
CA THR A 506 -0.32 14.83 0.52
C THR A 506 0.88 13.97 0.06
N ALA A 507 1.69 14.48 -0.87
CA ALA A 507 2.92 13.83 -1.33
C ALA A 507 4.02 13.68 -0.25
N GLU A 508 3.94 14.42 0.87
CA GLU A 508 4.82 14.23 2.04
C GLU A 508 4.22 13.28 3.09
N THR A 509 3.05 12.68 2.84
CA THR A 509 2.38 11.78 3.79
C THR A 509 2.96 10.37 3.69
N VAL A 510 3.73 9.95 4.70
CA VAL A 510 4.31 8.61 4.73
C VAL A 510 3.21 7.55 4.94
N GLN A 511 3.00 6.68 3.97
CA GLN A 511 2.32 5.40 4.21
C GLN A 511 3.36 4.41 4.75
N ARG A 512 3.04 3.63 5.79
CA ARG A 512 3.91 2.54 6.26
C ARG A 512 3.12 1.36 6.82
N THR A 513 3.67 0.16 6.69
CA THR A 513 3.12 -1.06 7.31
C THR A 513 3.94 -1.43 8.54
N ARG A 514 3.25 -1.58 9.68
CA ARG A 514 3.83 -2.07 10.94
C ARG A 514 3.41 -3.52 11.15
N TRP A 515 4.37 -4.44 11.02
CA TRP A 515 4.09 -5.87 11.01
C TRP A 515 3.88 -6.43 12.42
N GLN A 516 2.68 -6.90 12.71
CA GLN A 516 2.29 -7.55 13.97
C GLN A 516 2.82 -9.00 14.08
N GLN A 517 3.96 -9.30 13.44
CA GLN A 517 4.76 -10.50 13.64
C GLN A 517 6.24 -10.21 13.37
N MET A 518 7.11 -11.01 13.99
CA MET A 518 8.49 -11.25 13.55
C MET A 518 8.52 -12.37 12.49
N GLY A 519 9.67 -12.57 11.84
CA GLY A 519 9.84 -13.49 10.71
C GLY A 519 9.85 -12.76 9.37
N TRP A 520 9.69 -13.51 8.29
CA TRP A 520 9.58 -12.96 6.93
C TRP A 520 8.31 -12.12 6.75
N VAL A 521 8.45 -10.99 6.04
CA VAL A 521 7.36 -10.10 5.63
C VAL A 521 7.65 -9.55 4.23
N PRO A 522 6.61 -9.28 3.41
CA PRO A 522 6.77 -8.62 2.11
C PRO A 522 7.08 -7.13 2.30
N VAL A 523 7.59 -6.48 1.25
CA VAL A 523 7.84 -5.03 1.22
C VAL A 523 7.20 -4.41 -0.03
N GLU A 524 6.68 -3.20 0.09
CA GLU A 524 6.15 -2.47 -1.07
C GLU A 524 7.30 -2.09 -2.02
N GLY A 525 7.34 -2.71 -3.20
CA GLY A 525 8.34 -2.44 -4.24
C GLY A 525 9.75 -3.03 -3.99
N SER A 526 9.92 -3.94 -3.03
CA SER A 526 11.21 -4.62 -2.74
C SER A 526 10.98 -6.08 -2.36
N ASP A 527 12.02 -6.91 -2.47
CA ASP A 527 12.00 -8.30 -2.02
C ASP A 527 11.79 -8.43 -0.51
N PRO A 528 11.15 -9.51 -0.02
CA PRO A 528 10.90 -9.76 1.39
C PRO A 528 12.11 -9.56 2.31
N VAL A 529 11.81 -9.12 3.53
CA VAL A 529 12.77 -8.88 4.60
C VAL A 529 12.39 -9.68 5.84
N PHE A 530 13.37 -9.94 6.71
CA PHE A 530 13.14 -10.62 7.98
C PHE A 530 13.11 -9.61 9.13
N ILE A 531 12.05 -9.63 9.94
CA ILE A 531 11.93 -8.79 11.14
C ILE A 531 12.22 -9.62 12.39
N VAL A 532 13.07 -9.10 13.28
CA VAL A 532 13.37 -9.75 14.57
C VAL A 532 13.60 -8.70 15.66
N GLY A 533 12.76 -8.70 16.70
CA GLY A 533 12.74 -7.64 17.70
C GLY A 533 12.59 -6.26 17.08
N SER A 534 13.63 -5.43 17.18
CA SER A 534 13.70 -4.10 16.56
C SER A 534 14.58 -4.03 15.30
N GLN A 535 15.06 -5.17 14.77
CA GLN A 535 15.88 -5.26 13.57
C GLN A 535 15.03 -5.63 12.34
N VAL A 536 15.44 -5.11 11.18
CA VAL A 536 14.98 -5.52 9.85
C VAL A 536 16.22 -5.98 9.08
N ILE A 537 16.12 -7.12 8.37
CA ILE A 537 17.23 -7.76 7.67
C ILE A 537 16.87 -7.87 6.18
N GLY A 538 17.67 -7.24 5.32
CA GLY A 538 17.37 -7.05 3.91
C GLY A 538 16.97 -5.60 3.58
N GLU A 539 16.87 -5.30 2.30
CA GLU A 539 16.63 -3.94 1.81
C GLU A 539 15.14 -3.58 1.81
N ALA A 540 14.80 -2.52 2.55
CA ALA A 540 13.48 -1.91 2.56
C ALA A 540 13.61 -0.38 2.51
N THR A 541 12.72 0.28 1.77
CA THR A 541 12.60 1.74 1.73
C THR A 541 12.46 2.30 3.14
N GLU A 542 13.25 3.32 3.49
CA GLU A 542 13.40 3.79 4.87
C GLU A 542 12.03 4.16 5.49
N GLY A 543 11.67 3.49 6.58
CA GLY A 543 10.42 3.72 7.30
C GLY A 543 9.15 3.11 6.70
N ALA A 544 9.19 2.51 5.49
CA ALA A 544 8.02 1.89 4.85
C ALA A 544 7.59 0.58 5.53
N THR A 545 8.56 -0.19 6.02
CA THR A 545 8.37 -1.44 6.77
C THR A 545 8.94 -1.30 8.17
N VAL A 546 8.13 -1.59 9.20
CA VAL A 546 8.50 -1.41 10.61
C VAL A 546 8.07 -2.60 11.47
N SER A 547 8.88 -3.00 12.45
CA SER A 547 8.47 -3.99 13.45
C SER A 547 7.27 -3.52 14.28
N GLY A 548 6.28 -4.39 14.43
CA GLY A 548 5.08 -4.20 15.26
C GLY A 548 5.02 -5.07 16.50
N VAL A 549 6.08 -5.81 16.81
CA VAL A 549 6.18 -6.61 18.02
C VAL A 549 7.24 -5.99 18.92
N GLY A 550 6.83 -5.05 19.75
CA GLY A 550 7.66 -4.39 20.75
C GLY A 550 7.32 -4.82 22.18
N THR A 551 7.91 -4.12 23.14
CA THR A 551 7.74 -4.38 24.58
C THR A 551 6.33 -4.11 25.12
N GLY A 552 5.50 -3.38 24.38
CA GLY A 552 4.07 -3.22 24.68
C GLY A 552 3.22 -4.43 24.29
N GLU A 553 3.61 -5.17 23.25
CA GLU A 553 2.93 -6.36 22.76
C GLU A 553 3.43 -7.64 23.45
N ILE A 554 4.76 -7.76 23.63
CA ILE A 554 5.41 -8.89 24.31
C ILE A 554 6.58 -8.32 25.15
N PRO A 555 6.59 -8.44 26.50
CA PRO A 555 7.62 -7.84 27.36
C PRO A 555 9.08 -8.22 27.05
N VAL A 556 9.31 -9.36 26.39
CA VAL A 556 10.64 -9.83 25.97
C VAL A 556 10.93 -9.58 24.48
N ALA A 557 10.09 -8.86 23.74
CA ALA A 557 10.29 -8.59 22.31
C ALA A 557 11.65 -7.94 22.00
N ASP A 558 12.07 -6.97 22.82
CA ASP A 558 13.36 -6.29 22.70
C ASP A 558 14.58 -7.15 23.04
N MET A 559 14.39 -8.42 23.43
CA MET A 559 15.47 -9.40 23.56
C MET A 559 15.70 -10.17 22.25
N PHE A 560 14.69 -10.31 21.39
CA PHE A 560 14.86 -10.98 20.10
C PHE A 560 15.76 -10.14 19.19
N GLY A 561 16.71 -10.80 18.55
CA GLY A 561 17.59 -10.20 17.55
C GLY A 561 18.55 -11.22 16.95
N VAL A 562 19.37 -10.78 16.00
CA VAL A 562 20.49 -11.53 15.44
C VAL A 562 21.75 -10.66 15.42
N GLY A 563 22.90 -11.30 15.34
CA GLY A 563 24.17 -10.62 15.15
C GLY A 563 24.31 -10.03 13.74
N VAL A 564 25.08 -8.96 13.65
CA VAL A 564 25.55 -8.38 12.38
C VAL A 564 26.98 -8.87 12.13
N SER A 565 27.40 -8.96 10.87
CA SER A 565 28.79 -9.25 10.52
C SER A 565 29.75 -8.22 11.13
N LYS A 566 31.01 -8.64 11.33
CA LYS A 566 32.10 -7.76 11.76
C LYS A 566 32.88 -7.14 10.60
N VAL A 567 32.73 -7.68 9.39
CA VAL A 567 33.55 -7.35 8.20
C VAL A 567 32.74 -6.84 7.02
N GLY A 568 31.44 -7.14 6.97
CA GLY A 568 30.55 -6.83 5.85
C GLY A 568 29.49 -7.91 5.69
N ASP A 569 28.36 -7.59 5.04
CA ASP A 569 27.24 -8.50 4.84
C ASP A 569 27.13 -9.04 3.39
N ASP A 570 28.07 -8.65 2.52
CA ASP A 570 28.14 -9.02 1.10
C ASP A 570 28.73 -10.43 0.92
N LEU A 571 28.01 -11.33 0.26
CA LEU A 571 28.48 -12.71 0.02
C LEU A 571 29.46 -12.82 -1.16
N ASP A 572 29.68 -11.76 -1.94
CA ASP A 572 30.67 -11.73 -3.03
C ASP A 572 32.07 -11.34 -2.51
N ASP A 573 32.20 -10.82 -1.27
CA ASP A 573 33.48 -10.53 -0.61
C ASP A 573 34.01 -11.79 0.12
N GLU A 574 35.14 -12.33 -0.35
CA GLU A 574 35.80 -13.49 0.25
C GLU A 574 36.21 -13.26 1.73
N THR A 575 36.40 -12.01 2.16
CA THR A 575 36.62 -11.64 3.57
C THR A 575 35.38 -11.93 4.42
N VAL A 576 34.20 -11.70 3.87
CA VAL A 576 32.91 -12.02 4.49
C VAL A 576 32.68 -13.52 4.43
N ARG A 577 32.89 -14.16 3.27
CA ARG A 577 32.76 -15.63 3.09
C ARG A 577 33.60 -16.38 4.13
N GLU A 578 34.89 -16.07 4.30
CA GLU A 578 35.72 -16.74 5.32
C GLU A 578 35.29 -16.42 6.76
N SER A 579 34.83 -15.20 7.06
CA SER A 579 34.25 -14.91 8.38
C SER A 579 33.00 -15.74 8.66
N ILE A 580 32.22 -16.08 7.63
CA ILE A 580 31.06 -16.97 7.74
C ILE A 580 31.51 -18.43 7.89
N ARG A 581 32.49 -18.91 7.10
CA ARG A 581 33.05 -20.26 7.25
C ARG A 581 33.60 -20.48 8.66
N GLN A 582 34.30 -19.51 9.23
CA GLN A 582 34.81 -19.57 10.61
C GLN A 582 33.67 -19.66 11.64
N ASP A 583 32.63 -18.83 11.52
CA ASP A 583 31.45 -18.90 12.40
C ASP A 583 30.68 -20.23 12.26
N PHE A 584 30.61 -20.79 11.04
CA PHE A 584 30.04 -22.11 10.76
C PHE A 584 30.85 -23.21 11.47
N ARG A 585 32.17 -23.24 11.26
CA ARG A 585 33.11 -24.17 11.89
C ARG A 585 33.04 -24.07 13.43
N ASP A 586 32.92 -22.87 13.98
CA ASP A 586 32.75 -22.64 15.42
C ASP A 586 31.41 -23.17 15.97
N VAL A 587 30.29 -22.95 15.27
CA VAL A 587 28.97 -23.47 15.67
C VAL A 587 28.97 -25.00 15.63
N VAL A 588 29.42 -25.62 14.53
CA VAL A 588 29.50 -27.08 14.40
C VAL A 588 30.46 -27.66 15.44
N GLY A 589 31.64 -27.08 15.59
CA GLY A 589 32.63 -27.51 16.57
C GLY A 589 32.09 -27.50 18.01
N THR A 590 31.43 -26.40 18.40
CA THR A 590 31.00 -26.21 19.80
C THR A 590 29.68 -26.93 20.12
N TYR A 591 28.70 -26.93 19.21
CA TYR A 591 27.41 -27.58 19.46
C TYR A 591 27.42 -29.08 19.15
N ILE A 592 28.11 -29.52 18.10
CA ILE A 592 28.07 -30.92 17.63
C ILE A 592 29.30 -31.71 18.11
N THR A 593 30.53 -31.26 17.83
CA THR A 593 31.72 -32.11 18.02
C THR A 593 32.30 -32.07 19.44
N ALA A 594 32.16 -30.96 20.17
CA ALA A 594 32.65 -30.82 21.54
C ALA A 594 31.91 -31.69 22.59
N GLY A 595 30.80 -32.34 22.21
CA GLY A 595 30.12 -33.35 23.05
C GLY A 595 29.39 -32.81 24.29
N ALA A 596 28.89 -31.57 24.24
CA ALA A 596 28.11 -30.97 25.33
C ALA A 596 26.86 -31.79 25.68
N TRP A 597 26.16 -32.29 24.65
CA TRP A 597 25.30 -33.46 24.75
C TRP A 597 26.12 -34.70 24.35
N LYS A 598 26.06 -35.77 25.13
CA LYS A 598 26.69 -37.06 24.76
C LYS A 598 25.97 -37.77 23.62
N ASP A 599 24.73 -37.38 23.39
CA ASP A 599 23.84 -37.93 22.39
C ASP A 599 23.80 -36.98 21.20
N ARG A 600 24.43 -37.40 20.09
CA ARG A 600 24.56 -36.60 18.87
C ARG A 600 23.19 -36.22 18.28
N SER A 601 22.16 -37.04 18.48
CA SER A 601 20.78 -36.72 18.08
C SER A 601 20.20 -35.54 18.85
N THR A 602 20.58 -35.35 20.12
CA THR A 602 20.13 -34.21 20.93
C THR A 602 20.85 -32.92 20.52
N ALA A 603 22.15 -33.00 20.22
CA ALA A 603 22.91 -31.89 19.65
C ALA A 603 22.36 -31.47 18.28
N ALA A 604 22.08 -32.44 17.41
CA ALA A 604 21.45 -32.26 16.11
C ALA A 604 20.09 -31.56 16.24
N LEU A 605 19.20 -32.04 17.11
CA LEU A 605 17.88 -31.46 17.35
C LEU A 605 17.95 -30.04 17.94
N VAL A 606 18.95 -29.74 18.78
CA VAL A 606 19.19 -28.38 19.29
C VAL A 606 19.56 -27.43 18.16
N LEU A 607 20.53 -27.78 17.32
CA LEU A 607 20.96 -26.93 16.20
C LEU A 607 19.83 -26.75 15.16
N ALA A 608 19.22 -27.86 14.74
CA ALA A 608 18.17 -27.85 13.71
C ALA A 608 16.93 -27.09 14.17
N GLY A 609 16.48 -27.30 15.42
CA GLY A 609 15.35 -26.59 16.02
C GLY A 609 15.61 -25.10 16.27
N ALA A 610 16.84 -24.74 16.63
CA ALA A 610 17.20 -23.33 16.83
C ALA A 610 17.15 -22.52 15.52
N LEU A 611 17.65 -23.08 14.42
CA LEU A 611 17.76 -22.40 13.13
C LEU A 611 16.53 -22.57 12.22
N ARG A 612 15.64 -23.52 12.50
CA ARG A 612 14.41 -23.78 11.73
C ARG A 612 13.55 -22.54 11.40
N PRO A 613 13.39 -21.52 12.27
CA PRO A 613 12.60 -20.33 11.96
C PRO A 613 13.18 -19.39 10.88
N THR A 614 14.42 -19.60 10.46
CA THR A 614 15.02 -18.80 9.36
C THR A 614 14.40 -19.12 8.00
N ILE A 615 13.82 -20.31 7.83
CA ILE A 615 13.24 -20.82 6.59
C ILE A 615 11.80 -20.30 6.45
N PRO A 616 11.38 -19.77 5.28
CA PRO A 616 10.08 -19.11 5.12
C PRO A 616 8.83 -20.01 5.24
N LEU A 617 8.99 -21.33 5.37
CA LEU A 617 7.88 -22.23 5.68
C LEU A 617 7.59 -22.24 7.18
N ARG A 618 6.33 -22.03 7.59
CA ARG A 618 5.91 -22.17 9.00
C ARG A 618 6.34 -23.54 9.57
N PRO A 619 6.97 -23.60 10.76
CA PRO A 619 7.23 -24.85 11.46
C PRO A 619 5.94 -25.61 11.78
N ARG A 620 6.01 -26.94 11.71
CA ARG A 620 4.93 -27.88 12.10
C ARG A 620 5.32 -28.72 13.31
N SER A 621 6.62 -28.87 13.55
CA SER A 621 7.19 -29.58 14.68
C SER A 621 7.12 -28.77 15.97
N THR A 622 6.89 -29.44 17.10
CA THR A 622 7.05 -28.90 18.46
C THR A 622 8.09 -29.74 19.18
N ILE A 623 9.10 -29.13 19.79
CA ILE A 623 10.17 -29.86 20.50
C ILE A 623 9.83 -29.95 22.00
N TYR A 624 9.84 -31.16 22.56
CA TYR A 624 9.44 -31.41 23.95
C TYR A 624 10.62 -31.99 24.75
N LEU A 625 11.33 -31.12 25.48
CA LEU A 625 12.51 -31.46 26.26
C LEU A 625 12.10 -31.87 27.68
N TRP A 626 12.18 -33.16 28.02
CA TRP A 626 11.65 -33.68 29.28
C TRP A 626 12.65 -34.48 30.11
N GLY A 627 12.35 -34.69 31.39
CA GLY A 627 13.18 -35.45 32.33
C GLY A 627 13.42 -34.73 33.66
N PRO A 628 14.23 -35.30 34.57
CA PRO A 628 14.39 -34.82 35.95
C PRO A 628 14.87 -33.36 36.09
N LYS A 629 14.62 -32.77 37.27
CA LYS A 629 15.01 -31.38 37.59
C LYS A 629 16.53 -31.20 37.57
N GLY A 630 16.98 -30.05 37.08
CA GLY A 630 18.40 -29.66 37.11
C GLY A 630 19.34 -30.45 36.20
N LYS A 631 18.83 -31.17 35.18
CA LYS A 631 19.65 -31.95 34.22
C LYS A 631 19.85 -31.29 32.85
N GLY A 632 19.48 -30.02 32.71
CA GLY A 632 19.85 -29.20 31.55
C GLY A 632 18.80 -29.04 30.45
N LYS A 633 17.52 -29.34 30.71
CA LYS A 633 16.41 -29.07 29.77
C LYS A 633 16.34 -27.59 29.37
N SER A 634 16.14 -26.72 30.35
CA SER A 634 16.08 -25.26 30.19
C SER A 634 17.41 -24.68 29.70
N TRP A 635 18.55 -25.30 30.02
CA TRP A 635 19.85 -24.93 29.44
C TRP A 635 19.93 -25.27 27.94
N SER A 636 19.43 -26.43 27.52
CA SER A 636 19.37 -26.79 26.09
C SER A 636 18.42 -25.87 25.32
N ALA A 637 17.30 -25.46 25.94
CA ALA A 637 16.43 -24.43 25.38
C ALA A 637 17.08 -23.04 25.33
N LYS A 638 17.92 -22.67 26.31
CA LYS A 638 18.77 -21.45 26.23
C LYS A 638 19.79 -21.54 25.10
N ALA A 639 20.41 -22.70 24.92
CA ALA A 639 21.35 -22.95 23.83
C ALA A 639 20.69 -22.80 22.43
N MET A 640 19.38 -23.09 22.31
CA MET A 640 18.58 -22.73 21.14
C MET A 640 18.32 -21.22 21.05
N MET A 641 17.93 -20.57 22.15
CA MET A 641 17.65 -19.13 22.18
C MET A 641 18.89 -18.25 21.93
N TYR A 642 20.12 -18.74 22.16
CA TYR A 642 21.35 -18.00 21.82
C TYR A 642 21.47 -17.64 20.33
N PHE A 643 20.81 -18.39 19.44
CA PHE A 643 20.69 -18.07 18.01
C PHE A 643 19.77 -16.85 17.73
N TRP A 644 19.02 -16.38 18.72
CA TRP A 644 18.04 -15.29 18.63
C TRP A 644 18.30 -14.18 19.66
N ALA A 645 19.56 -13.98 20.03
CA ALA A 645 20.02 -12.98 20.99
C ALA A 645 20.33 -11.63 20.34
N LYS A 646 19.62 -10.56 20.73
CA LYS A 646 19.92 -9.17 20.29
C LYS A 646 21.27 -8.66 20.83
N ASN A 647 21.66 -9.08 22.03
CA ASN A 647 22.92 -8.69 22.69
C ASN A 647 23.61 -9.92 23.30
N LEU A 648 24.92 -9.82 23.54
CA LEU A 648 25.75 -10.89 24.12
C LEU A 648 25.21 -11.47 25.46
N SER A 649 24.62 -10.62 26.31
CA SER A 649 24.05 -11.01 27.60
C SER A 649 22.61 -11.57 27.51
N THR A 650 21.99 -11.55 26.34
CA THR A 650 20.60 -11.96 26.16
C THR A 650 20.44 -13.48 26.29
N TRP A 651 19.30 -13.90 26.87
CA TRP A 651 18.92 -15.32 27.13
C TRP A 651 19.84 -16.11 28.09
N GLN A 652 20.93 -15.50 28.59
CA GLN A 652 21.85 -16.15 29.53
C GLN A 652 21.17 -16.54 30.84
N ASP A 653 20.44 -15.61 31.48
CA ASP A 653 19.81 -15.84 32.77
C ASP A 653 18.35 -16.30 32.67
N GLN A 654 17.60 -15.90 31.63
CA GLN A 654 16.15 -16.16 31.49
C GLN A 654 15.74 -16.69 30.10
N LEU A 655 14.54 -17.26 30.03
CA LEU A 655 13.87 -17.75 28.82
C LEU A 655 12.61 -16.89 28.52
N PRO A 656 12.10 -16.86 27.28
CA PRO A 656 11.05 -15.93 26.87
C PRO A 656 9.66 -16.14 27.53
N GLY A 657 9.30 -17.36 27.93
CA GLY A 657 7.99 -17.67 28.52
C GLY A 657 7.99 -18.87 29.46
N SER A 658 6.89 -19.04 30.20
CA SER A 658 6.73 -20.08 31.23
C SER A 658 5.47 -20.92 31.03
N ALA A 659 5.50 -22.18 31.46
CA ALA A 659 4.32 -23.05 31.50
C ALA A 659 3.16 -22.51 32.38
N LYS A 660 3.43 -21.51 33.22
CA LYS A 660 2.43 -20.82 34.07
C LYS A 660 1.69 -19.69 33.34
N ASP A 661 2.12 -19.31 32.15
CA ASP A 661 1.50 -18.24 31.37
C ASP A 661 0.09 -18.61 30.90
N THR A 662 -0.76 -17.61 30.65
CA THR A 662 -2.12 -17.87 30.18
C THR A 662 -2.12 -18.37 28.74
N VAL A 663 -3.05 -19.26 28.40
CA VAL A 663 -3.17 -19.83 27.04
C VAL A 663 -3.25 -18.75 25.97
N ALA A 664 -4.04 -17.68 26.21
CA ALA A 664 -4.18 -16.57 25.27
C ALA A 664 -2.89 -15.76 25.08
N TYR A 665 -2.03 -15.67 26.11
CA TYR A 665 -0.72 -15.05 26.00
C TYR A 665 0.26 -15.93 25.22
N ILE A 666 0.30 -17.24 25.49
CA ILE A 666 1.14 -18.19 24.74
C ILE A 666 0.70 -18.25 23.25
N GLU A 667 -0.61 -18.32 22.98
CA GLU A 667 -1.19 -18.22 21.63
C GLU A 667 -0.76 -16.92 20.91
N THR A 668 -0.67 -15.80 21.64
CA THR A 668 -0.24 -14.50 21.09
C THR A 668 1.26 -14.41 20.86
N CYS A 669 2.08 -15.05 21.70
CA CYS A 669 3.53 -15.06 21.52
C CYS A 669 3.93 -15.99 20.35
N VAL A 670 3.37 -17.20 20.32
CA VAL A 670 3.59 -18.19 19.25
C VAL A 670 3.08 -17.71 17.87
N SER A 671 2.14 -16.76 17.83
CA SER A 671 1.69 -16.11 16.58
C SER A 671 2.46 -14.85 16.21
N ARG A 672 3.54 -14.49 16.92
CA ARG A 672 4.25 -13.19 16.78
C ARG A 672 5.77 -13.27 16.83
N THR A 673 6.36 -14.35 17.35
CA THR A 673 7.83 -14.54 17.44
C THR A 673 8.31 -15.65 16.48
N PRO A 674 9.60 -15.69 16.08
CA PRO A 674 10.11 -16.76 15.21
C PRO A 674 10.33 -18.07 15.99
N ILE A 675 10.67 -17.96 17.28
CA ILE A 675 10.89 -19.07 18.20
C ILE A 675 10.22 -18.71 19.54
N TRP A 676 9.71 -19.71 20.26
CA TRP A 676 9.17 -19.51 21.61
C TRP A 676 9.47 -20.70 22.50
N VAL A 677 9.87 -20.42 23.74
CA VAL A 677 10.13 -21.43 24.77
C VAL A 677 9.11 -21.29 25.90
N VAL A 678 8.48 -22.40 26.26
CA VAL A 678 7.61 -22.55 27.43
C VAL A 678 8.37 -23.35 28.48
N ASP A 679 8.96 -22.66 29.46
CA ASP A 679 9.86 -23.27 30.46
C ASP A 679 9.16 -23.71 31.76
N ASP A 680 9.72 -24.75 32.40
CA ASP A 680 9.35 -25.34 33.69
C ASP A 680 7.87 -25.77 33.79
N LEU A 681 7.43 -26.65 32.87
CA LEU A 681 6.23 -27.48 33.08
C LEU A 681 6.51 -28.51 34.20
N ALA A 682 6.37 -28.03 35.43
CA ALA A 682 6.41 -28.82 36.65
C ALA A 682 5.06 -29.53 36.88
N PRO A 683 5.05 -30.73 37.48
CA PRO A 683 3.81 -31.46 37.75
C PRO A 683 2.97 -30.75 38.83
N SER A 684 1.76 -30.34 38.47
CA SER A 684 0.79 -29.81 39.43
C SER A 684 0.36 -30.87 40.45
N PRO A 685 0.44 -30.59 41.77
CA PRO A 685 0.07 -31.56 42.81
C PRO A 685 -1.44 -31.83 42.89
N ILE A 686 -2.26 -30.98 42.24
CA ILE A 686 -3.70 -31.17 42.10
C ILE A 686 -3.95 -31.84 40.75
N LYS A 687 -4.40 -33.10 40.75
CA LYS A 687 -4.68 -33.89 39.53
C LYS A 687 -5.46 -33.11 38.46
N ARG A 688 -6.56 -32.46 38.86
CA ARG A 688 -7.42 -31.65 37.96
C ARG A 688 -6.69 -30.46 37.31
N GLN A 689 -5.67 -29.91 37.98
CA GLN A 689 -4.85 -28.83 37.42
C GLN A 689 -3.82 -29.40 36.42
N ALA A 690 -3.17 -30.52 36.74
CA ALA A 690 -2.27 -31.21 35.82
C ALA A 690 -2.99 -31.66 34.54
N GLU A 691 -4.18 -32.27 34.65
CA GLU A 691 -5.03 -32.64 33.52
C GLU A 691 -5.41 -31.42 32.65
N ALA A 692 -5.63 -30.26 33.27
CA ALA A 692 -5.91 -29.01 32.57
C ALA A 692 -4.64 -28.38 31.97
N GLU A 693 -3.43 -28.71 32.43
CA GLU A 693 -2.16 -28.21 31.90
C GLU A 693 -1.69 -29.05 30.71
N ASP A 694 -1.69 -30.39 30.84
CA ASP A 694 -1.51 -31.33 29.73
C ASP A 694 -2.54 -31.05 28.60
N GLY A 695 -3.81 -30.81 28.95
CA GLY A 695 -4.87 -30.52 27.99
C GLY A 695 -4.65 -29.23 27.19
N LYS A 696 -4.12 -28.16 27.80
CA LYS A 696 -3.78 -26.90 27.10
C LYS A 696 -2.65 -27.14 26.09
N LEU A 697 -1.60 -27.83 26.52
CA LEU A 697 -0.42 -28.08 25.68
C LEU A 697 -0.77 -29.04 24.53
N ALA A 698 -1.55 -30.08 24.78
CA ALA A 698 -2.06 -30.97 23.75
C ALA A 698 -2.84 -30.20 22.66
N ASP A 699 -3.64 -29.20 23.03
CA ASP A 699 -4.35 -28.34 22.08
C ASP A 699 -3.44 -27.33 21.34
N LEU A 700 -2.41 -26.80 22.00
CA LEU A 700 -1.42 -25.93 21.36
C LEU A 700 -0.58 -26.70 20.33
N THR A 701 -0.10 -27.89 20.68
CA THR A 701 0.64 -28.79 19.78
C THR A 701 -0.23 -29.20 18.58
N ARG A 702 -1.52 -29.50 18.78
CA ARG A 702 -2.48 -29.75 17.69
C ARG A 702 -2.67 -28.53 16.78
N SER A 703 -2.74 -27.32 17.35
CA SER A 703 -2.88 -26.06 16.60
C SER A 703 -1.70 -25.85 15.65
N ILE A 704 -0.46 -26.01 16.15
CA ILE A 704 0.77 -25.90 15.39
C ILE A 704 0.85 -26.98 14.30
N PHE A 705 0.77 -28.26 14.68
CA PHE A 705 0.94 -29.38 13.76
C PHE A 705 -0.08 -29.38 12.61
N ASN A 706 -1.34 -29.07 12.89
CA ASN A 706 -2.40 -29.03 11.88
C ASN A 706 -2.45 -27.69 11.11
N ASN A 707 -1.63 -26.67 11.44
CA ASN A 707 -1.81 -25.27 11.03
C ASN A 707 -3.26 -24.77 11.25
N ALA A 708 -3.89 -25.23 12.34
CA ALA A 708 -5.34 -25.12 12.56
C ALA A 708 -5.68 -24.20 13.73
N THR A 709 -6.43 -23.14 13.45
CA THR A 709 -6.68 -22.06 14.40
C THR A 709 -8.07 -22.09 15.01
N LYS A 710 -8.16 -21.82 16.31
CA LYS A 710 -9.44 -21.70 17.03
C LYS A 710 -10.12 -20.37 16.74
N GLY A 711 -11.12 -20.39 15.86
CA GLY A 711 -12.06 -19.28 15.71
C GLY A 711 -12.75 -18.94 17.04
N ARG A 712 -12.91 -17.65 17.34
CA ARG A 712 -13.59 -17.13 18.53
C ARG A 712 -14.53 -16.00 18.10
N MET A 713 -15.53 -15.70 18.93
CA MET A 713 -16.36 -14.50 18.75
C MET A 713 -15.96 -13.43 19.77
N ASN A 714 -16.09 -12.18 19.38
CA ASN A 714 -16.02 -11.02 20.26
C ASN A 714 -17.35 -10.83 21.02
N ALA A 715 -17.37 -9.97 22.02
CA ALA A 715 -18.58 -9.67 22.81
C ALA A 715 -19.69 -8.95 22.02
N ASP A 716 -19.36 -8.40 20.84
CA ASP A 716 -20.28 -7.78 19.88
C ASP A 716 -20.79 -8.77 18.81
N MET A 717 -20.52 -10.07 18.98
CA MET A 717 -20.81 -11.16 18.04
C MET A 717 -20.02 -11.11 16.70
N SER A 718 -19.04 -10.20 16.54
CA SER A 718 -18.11 -10.27 15.42
C SER A 718 -17.15 -11.46 15.55
N ALA A 719 -16.58 -11.93 14.44
CA ALA A 719 -15.50 -12.90 14.48
C ALA A 719 -14.24 -12.24 15.06
N ARG A 720 -13.73 -12.78 16.17
CA ARG A 720 -12.49 -12.31 16.78
C ARG A 720 -11.31 -12.73 15.93
N LYS A 721 -10.34 -11.83 15.71
CA LYS A 721 -9.14 -12.13 14.92
C LYS A 721 -8.44 -13.39 15.40
N VAL A 722 -7.96 -14.16 14.43
CA VAL A 722 -7.57 -15.55 14.56
C VAL A 722 -6.05 -15.67 14.43
N ASN A 723 -5.36 -15.74 15.57
CA ASN A 723 -3.91 -15.84 15.64
C ASN A 723 -3.42 -17.18 15.06
N LYS A 724 -2.73 -17.16 13.92
CA LYS A 724 -2.04 -18.35 13.36
C LYS A 724 -0.70 -18.56 14.07
N PRO A 725 -0.37 -19.78 14.53
CA PRO A 725 0.97 -20.05 15.06
C PRO A 725 2.02 -19.93 13.94
N ILE A 726 3.15 -19.28 14.24
CA ILE A 726 4.29 -19.13 13.32
C ILE A 726 5.63 -19.53 13.96
N ALA A 727 5.72 -19.52 15.29
CA ALA A 727 6.96 -19.81 16.01
C ALA A 727 7.33 -21.29 15.98
N GLN A 728 8.62 -21.59 15.92
CA GLN A 728 9.12 -22.87 16.41
C GLN A 728 8.87 -22.95 17.92
N LEU A 729 8.00 -23.86 18.35
CA LEU A 729 7.69 -24.06 19.77
C LEU A 729 8.66 -25.08 20.39
N ILE A 730 9.20 -24.71 21.55
CA ILE A 730 9.93 -25.60 22.45
C ILE A 730 9.26 -25.58 23.82
N ILE A 731 9.03 -26.75 24.41
CA ILE A 731 8.47 -26.93 25.74
C ILE A 731 9.52 -27.65 26.61
N THR A 732 9.71 -27.21 27.85
CA THR A 732 10.49 -27.96 28.84
C THR A 732 9.60 -28.48 29.97
N ALA A 733 9.78 -29.75 30.36
CA ALA A 733 8.91 -30.42 31.33
C ALA A 733 9.67 -31.35 32.28
N GLU A 734 9.15 -31.58 33.50
CA GLU A 734 9.72 -32.63 34.36
C GLU A 734 9.28 -34.04 33.94
N ASN A 735 8.02 -34.19 33.53
CA ASN A 735 7.42 -35.45 33.11
C ASN A 735 7.25 -35.53 31.58
N GLU A 736 7.13 -36.76 31.08
CA GLU A 736 6.64 -37.00 29.72
C GLU A 736 5.14 -36.65 29.61
N LEU A 737 4.70 -36.14 28.46
CA LEU A 737 3.32 -35.71 28.24
C LEU A 737 2.36 -36.90 28.19
N THR A 738 1.30 -36.93 29.02
CA THR A 738 0.50 -38.15 29.23
C THR A 738 -0.50 -38.49 28.12
N THR A 739 -0.66 -37.63 27.11
CA THR A 739 -1.70 -37.73 26.07
C THR A 739 -1.13 -38.29 24.75
N PRO A 740 -1.45 -39.54 24.33
CA PRO A 740 -0.84 -40.16 23.15
C PRO A 740 -1.03 -39.35 21.85
N SER A 741 -2.25 -38.86 21.60
CA SER A 741 -2.55 -38.03 20.42
C SER A 741 -1.82 -36.68 20.36
N ALA A 742 -1.19 -36.26 21.47
CA ALA A 742 -0.33 -35.08 21.51
C ALA A 742 1.14 -35.46 21.37
N LYS A 743 1.58 -36.60 21.95
CA LYS A 743 2.92 -37.17 21.72
C LYS A 743 3.19 -37.43 20.21
N GLU A 744 2.19 -37.92 19.48
CA GLU A 744 2.22 -38.09 18.01
C GLU A 744 2.52 -36.81 17.19
N ARG A 745 2.49 -35.63 17.81
CA ARG A 745 2.53 -34.31 17.15
C ARG A 745 3.70 -33.44 17.64
N LEU A 746 4.64 -34.04 18.37
CA LEU A 746 5.84 -33.40 18.90
C LEU A 746 7.06 -34.32 18.72
N ILE A 747 8.25 -33.73 18.80
CA ILE A 747 9.52 -34.44 18.86
C ILE A 747 9.96 -34.46 20.32
N PRO A 748 9.82 -35.60 21.03
CA PRO A 748 10.24 -35.71 22.42
C PRO A 748 11.74 -35.99 22.51
N ALA A 749 12.43 -35.31 23.42
CA ALA A 749 13.83 -35.59 23.73
C ALA A 749 14.03 -35.68 25.25
N TYR A 750 14.52 -36.83 25.71
CA TYR A 750 14.79 -37.07 27.12
C TYR A 750 16.17 -36.53 27.53
N ILE A 751 16.18 -35.50 28.39
CA ILE A 751 17.37 -34.87 28.94
C ILE A 751 17.44 -35.16 30.45
N GLY A 752 17.91 -36.37 30.77
CA GLY A 752 18.06 -36.87 32.14
C GLY A 752 19.51 -37.05 32.59
N HIS A 753 19.71 -37.94 33.56
CA HIS A 753 21.05 -38.26 34.08
C HIS A 753 21.98 -38.77 32.96
N GLY A 754 23.17 -38.18 32.86
CA GLY A 754 24.22 -38.63 31.95
C GLY A 754 24.07 -38.27 30.47
N LYS A 755 22.98 -37.59 30.06
CA LYS A 755 22.79 -37.10 28.68
C LYS A 755 23.67 -35.89 28.31
N LEU A 756 23.99 -35.03 29.29
CA LEU A 756 25.02 -33.99 29.13
C LEU A 756 26.42 -34.51 29.48
N ALA A 757 27.45 -33.78 29.03
CA ALA A 757 28.84 -33.96 29.42
C ALA A 757 29.01 -34.02 30.95
N ALA A 758 29.95 -34.85 31.43
CA ALA A 758 30.26 -34.96 32.86
C ALA A 758 31.18 -33.83 33.35
N SER A 759 32.02 -33.30 32.46
CA SER A 759 32.71 -32.02 32.63
C SER A 759 31.81 -30.90 32.11
N ARG A 760 31.83 -29.73 32.77
CA ARG A 760 31.13 -28.55 32.27
C ARG A 760 31.80 -27.89 31.06
N VAL A 761 33.07 -28.20 30.76
CA VAL A 761 33.87 -27.49 29.74
C VAL A 761 33.13 -27.34 28.39
N PRO A 762 32.49 -28.39 27.81
CA PRO A 762 31.75 -28.23 26.56
C PRO A 762 30.45 -27.43 26.71
N THR A 763 29.73 -27.55 27.84
CA THR A 763 28.50 -26.79 28.08
C THR A 763 28.77 -25.31 28.37
N ASP A 764 29.92 -25.01 29.00
CA ASP A 764 30.36 -23.65 29.26
C ASP A 764 30.92 -23.01 27.98
N ALA A 765 31.65 -23.76 27.14
CA ALA A 765 32.08 -23.29 25.82
C ALA A 765 30.92 -22.82 24.92
N ILE A 766 29.74 -23.47 24.97
CA ILE A 766 28.53 -22.99 24.27
C ILE A 766 28.03 -21.65 24.85
N ASN A 767 28.05 -21.51 26.17
CA ASN A 767 27.66 -20.27 26.85
C ASN A 767 28.61 -19.13 26.47
N ASP A 768 29.92 -19.40 26.45
CA ASP A 768 30.98 -18.42 26.17
C ASP A 768 31.02 -18.04 24.67
N LEU A 769 30.77 -19.00 23.76
CA LEU A 769 30.60 -18.74 22.33
C LEU A 769 29.44 -17.75 22.06
N ALA A 770 28.36 -17.84 22.82
CA ALA A 770 27.24 -16.89 22.77
C ALA A 770 27.57 -15.57 23.49
N LYS A 771 28.13 -15.63 24.70
CA LYS A 771 28.28 -14.50 25.63
C LYS A 771 29.50 -13.61 25.38
N GLU A 772 30.58 -14.16 24.84
CA GLU A 772 31.82 -13.41 24.57
C GLU A 772 31.98 -13.11 23.08
N ARG A 773 31.62 -14.08 22.22
CA ARG A 773 31.85 -14.00 20.77
C ARG A 773 30.58 -13.72 19.94
N GLY A 774 29.39 -13.94 20.49
CA GLY A 774 28.10 -13.72 19.82
C GLY A 774 27.89 -14.57 18.56
N VAL A 775 28.57 -15.71 18.43
CA VAL A 775 28.58 -16.49 17.18
C VAL A 775 27.20 -17.03 16.81
N PRO A 776 26.42 -17.68 17.72
CA PRO A 776 25.15 -18.30 17.33
C PRO A 776 24.17 -17.28 16.73
N ALA A 777 23.99 -16.12 17.39
CA ALA A 777 23.14 -15.05 16.88
C ALA A 777 23.63 -14.47 15.54
N ARG A 778 24.94 -14.34 15.34
CA ARG A 778 25.51 -13.84 14.08
C ARG A 778 25.37 -14.87 12.94
N PHE A 779 25.55 -16.15 13.24
CA PHE A 779 25.33 -17.25 12.30
C PHE A 779 23.88 -17.30 11.79
N THR A 780 22.88 -17.11 12.67
CA THR A 780 21.47 -16.93 12.25
C THR A 780 21.31 -15.74 11.31
N GLY A 781 21.99 -14.62 11.60
CA GLY A 781 22.00 -13.44 10.75
C GLY A 781 22.57 -13.69 9.35
N HIS A 782 23.64 -14.48 9.25
CA HIS A 782 24.21 -14.90 7.97
C HIS A 782 23.27 -15.87 7.22
N LEU A 783 22.70 -16.86 7.91
CA LEU A 783 21.76 -17.82 7.31
C LEU A 783 20.50 -17.14 6.73
N ILE A 784 19.94 -16.14 7.42
CA ILE A 784 18.81 -15.34 6.92
C ILE A 784 19.20 -14.56 5.65
N ARG A 785 20.41 -13.99 5.59
CA ARG A 785 20.91 -13.26 4.40
C ARG A 785 21.12 -14.20 3.22
N PHE A 786 21.73 -15.36 3.44
CA PHE A 786 21.87 -16.41 2.42
C PHE A 786 20.51 -16.87 1.86
N ILE A 787 19.52 -17.12 2.73
CA ILE A 787 18.16 -17.48 2.31
C ILE A 787 17.53 -16.35 1.46
N ARG A 788 17.70 -15.08 1.84
CA ARG A 788 17.23 -13.94 1.02
C ARG A 788 17.92 -13.90 -0.35
N GLN A 789 19.25 -13.95 -0.38
CA GLN A 789 20.03 -13.85 -1.62
C GLN A 789 19.71 -15.01 -2.58
N THR A 790 19.57 -16.23 -2.07
CA THR A 790 19.15 -17.43 -2.82
C THR A 790 17.72 -17.31 -3.35
N ALA A 791 16.81 -16.68 -2.59
CA ALA A 791 15.43 -16.45 -3.04
C ALA A 791 15.34 -15.38 -4.14
N ILE A 792 16.20 -14.37 -4.11
CA ILE A 792 16.29 -13.30 -5.12
C ILE A 792 16.97 -13.81 -6.40
N SER A 793 18.06 -14.57 -6.28
CA SER A 793 18.78 -15.13 -7.44
C SER A 793 18.08 -16.31 -8.11
N THR A 794 17.11 -16.95 -7.42
CA THR A 794 16.28 -18.00 -8.00
C THR A 794 15.46 -17.46 -9.18
N PRO A 795 15.52 -18.07 -10.39
CA PRO A 795 14.63 -17.70 -11.50
C PRO A 795 13.15 -17.89 -11.11
N GLY A 796 12.37 -16.81 -11.19
CA GLY A 796 11.00 -16.74 -10.65
C GLY A 796 10.88 -16.13 -9.25
N GLY A 797 12.02 -15.75 -8.65
CA GLY A 797 12.13 -15.04 -7.39
C GLY A 797 11.58 -15.80 -6.18
N TRP A 798 11.16 -15.04 -5.17
CA TRP A 798 10.65 -15.55 -3.89
C TRP A 798 9.57 -16.62 -4.05
N ALA A 799 8.60 -16.42 -4.95
CA ALA A 799 7.49 -17.35 -5.16
C ALA A 799 7.98 -18.74 -5.63
N THR A 800 8.96 -18.79 -6.53
CA THR A 800 9.56 -20.05 -6.98
C THR A 800 10.47 -20.67 -5.92
N PHE A 801 11.21 -19.85 -5.16
CA PHE A 801 11.99 -20.32 -4.02
C PHE A 801 11.09 -20.96 -2.94
N PHE A 802 9.97 -20.33 -2.58
CA PHE A 802 9.02 -20.85 -1.60
C PHE A 802 8.45 -22.21 -2.04
N THR A 803 8.01 -22.35 -3.29
CA THR A 803 7.53 -23.63 -3.83
C THR A 803 8.61 -24.72 -3.78
N ARG A 804 9.86 -24.40 -4.15
CA ARG A 804 10.99 -25.34 -4.03
C ARG A 804 11.21 -25.80 -2.59
N MET A 805 11.00 -24.94 -1.58
CA MET A 805 11.09 -25.34 -0.18
C MET A 805 9.99 -26.34 0.22
N GLU A 806 8.77 -26.19 -0.32
CA GLU A 806 7.67 -27.13 -0.04
C GLU A 806 7.89 -28.48 -0.73
N GLU A 807 8.40 -28.48 -1.96
CA GLU A 807 8.86 -29.66 -2.69
C GLU A 807 9.99 -30.36 -1.93
N LEU A 808 11.00 -29.60 -1.47
CA LEU A 808 12.15 -30.12 -0.73
C LEU A 808 11.73 -30.79 0.58
N ARG A 809 10.89 -30.15 1.39
CA ARG A 809 10.31 -30.74 2.61
C ARG A 809 9.55 -32.05 2.32
N THR A 810 8.86 -32.13 1.18
CA THR A 810 8.11 -33.32 0.74
C THR A 810 9.06 -34.45 0.29
N GLY A 811 10.16 -34.13 -0.37
CA GLY A 811 11.24 -35.06 -0.71
C GLY A 811 11.98 -35.59 0.51
N ILE A 812 12.26 -34.72 1.50
CA ILE A 812 12.82 -35.11 2.81
C ILE A 812 11.86 -36.03 3.56
N GLN A 813 10.55 -35.74 3.59
CA GLN A 813 9.55 -36.63 4.20
C GLN A 813 9.56 -38.00 3.54
N SER A 814 9.53 -38.06 2.21
CA SER A 814 9.53 -39.33 1.45
C SER A 814 10.79 -40.16 1.72
N SER A 815 11.94 -39.49 1.84
CA SER A 815 13.23 -40.12 2.16
C SER A 815 13.30 -40.59 3.62
N THR A 816 12.75 -39.81 4.54
CA THR A 816 12.59 -40.17 5.95
C THR A 816 11.72 -41.42 6.09
N GLU A 817 10.61 -41.51 5.37
CA GLU A 817 9.74 -42.70 5.39
C GLU A 817 10.43 -43.96 4.87
N ALA A 818 11.36 -43.84 3.92
CA ALA A 818 12.18 -44.98 3.48
C ALA A 818 13.12 -45.44 4.60
N ILE A 819 13.89 -44.52 5.20
CA ILE A 819 14.83 -44.83 6.29
C ILE A 819 14.10 -45.38 7.53
N MET A 820 12.93 -44.83 7.88
CA MET A 820 12.11 -45.34 8.99
C MET A 820 11.60 -46.78 8.74
N LYS A 821 11.31 -47.14 7.48
CA LYS A 821 10.95 -48.53 7.09
C LYS A 821 12.16 -49.46 7.14
N GLU A 822 13.33 -49.02 6.67
CA GLU A 822 14.61 -49.75 6.81
C GLU A 822 14.95 -50.02 8.29
N MET A 823 14.59 -49.10 9.19
CA MET A 823 14.73 -49.24 10.64
C MET A 823 13.59 -50.03 11.33
N GLY A 824 12.67 -50.65 10.57
CA GLY A 824 11.60 -51.50 11.11
C GLY A 824 10.43 -50.76 11.76
N THR A 825 10.23 -49.45 11.50
CA THR A 825 9.13 -48.68 12.08
C THR A 825 7.79 -49.10 11.48
N SER A 826 6.77 -49.33 12.32
CA SER A 826 5.47 -49.85 11.88
C SER A 826 4.65 -48.84 11.06
N THR A 827 3.90 -49.34 10.07
CA THR A 827 3.33 -48.53 8.99
C THR A 827 2.23 -47.55 9.42
N GLY A 828 1.47 -47.86 10.47
CA GLY A 828 0.26 -47.13 10.86
C GLY A 828 0.45 -45.68 11.33
N SER A 829 1.69 -45.22 11.53
CA SER A 829 2.00 -43.89 12.06
C SER A 829 3.19 -43.19 11.35
N LEU A 830 3.67 -43.76 10.24
CA LEU A 830 4.83 -43.22 9.53
C LEU A 830 4.61 -41.78 9.06
N GLU A 831 3.47 -41.46 8.44
CA GLU A 831 3.18 -40.15 7.84
C GLU A 831 3.33 -38.96 8.82
N ARG A 832 2.85 -39.08 10.06
CA ARG A 832 2.99 -37.98 11.05
C ARG A 832 4.43 -37.87 11.53
N THR A 833 5.03 -39.02 11.79
CA THR A 833 6.36 -39.19 12.37
C THR A 833 7.45 -38.72 11.40
N SER A 834 7.28 -39.01 10.10
CA SER A 834 8.13 -38.52 9.01
C SER A 834 7.93 -37.03 8.77
N SER A 835 6.70 -36.50 8.77
CA SER A 835 6.45 -35.08 8.55
C SER A 835 7.01 -34.19 9.68
N LEU A 836 6.96 -34.66 10.93
CA LEU A 836 7.63 -34.01 12.07
C LEU A 836 9.15 -33.95 11.88
N ALA A 837 9.78 -35.08 11.56
CA ALA A 837 11.21 -35.14 11.32
C ALA A 837 11.62 -34.27 10.13
N ALA A 838 10.92 -34.38 8.99
CA ALA A 838 11.19 -33.63 7.78
C ALA A 838 11.07 -32.12 7.94
N ASP A 839 10.15 -31.64 8.79
CA ASP A 839 10.04 -30.23 9.13
C ASP A 839 11.31 -29.69 9.80
N VAL A 840 11.96 -30.46 10.69
CA VAL A 840 13.23 -30.06 11.34
C VAL A 840 14.45 -30.33 10.45
N LEU A 841 14.46 -31.45 9.72
CA LEU A 841 15.53 -31.85 8.80
C LEU A 841 15.70 -30.89 7.62
N LEU A 842 14.66 -30.14 7.25
CA LEU A 842 14.77 -29.05 6.28
C LEU A 842 15.87 -28.04 6.65
N THR A 843 16.12 -27.80 7.95
CA THR A 843 17.23 -26.98 8.42
C THR A 843 18.60 -27.53 8.01
N PHE A 844 18.77 -28.85 7.99
CA PHE A 844 20.04 -29.47 7.60
C PHE A 844 20.28 -29.41 6.09
N GLU A 845 19.24 -29.56 5.26
CA GLU A 845 19.42 -29.39 3.81
C GLU A 845 19.75 -27.93 3.45
N ILE A 846 19.20 -26.93 4.17
CA ILE A 846 19.61 -25.52 3.99
C ILE A 846 21.02 -25.25 4.52
N LEU A 847 21.43 -25.85 5.65
CA LEU A 847 22.82 -25.75 6.12
C LEU A 847 23.82 -26.42 5.17
N ARG A 848 23.41 -27.51 4.50
CA ARG A 848 24.18 -28.17 3.44
C ARG A 848 24.35 -27.28 2.22
N LEU A 849 23.25 -26.70 1.71
CA LEU A 849 23.30 -25.72 0.61
C LEU A 849 24.13 -24.47 0.98
N PHE A 850 24.13 -24.06 2.25
CA PHE A 850 24.95 -22.93 2.71
C PHE A 850 26.44 -23.29 2.81
N ALA A 851 26.78 -24.50 3.22
CA ALA A 851 28.16 -24.99 3.20
C ALA A 851 28.68 -25.18 1.76
N ASP A 852 27.82 -25.60 0.83
CA ASP A 852 28.11 -25.74 -0.62
C ASP A 852 28.37 -24.37 -1.27
N GLU A 853 27.48 -23.38 -1.05
CA GLU A 853 27.66 -21.99 -1.47
C GLU A 853 28.97 -21.37 -0.93
N LEU A 854 29.34 -21.70 0.31
CA LEU A 854 30.57 -21.23 0.94
C LEU A 854 31.83 -22.00 0.48
N GLU A 855 31.73 -23.03 -0.37
CA GLU A 855 32.85 -23.89 -0.78
C GLU A 855 33.57 -24.54 0.42
N MET A 856 32.79 -25.00 1.40
CA MET A 856 33.31 -25.73 2.57
C MET A 856 33.71 -27.18 2.23
N GLU A 857 34.47 -27.80 3.13
CA GLU A 857 34.97 -29.17 2.96
C GLU A 857 33.81 -30.21 2.91
N ASP A 858 33.93 -31.25 2.08
CA ASP A 858 32.91 -32.31 1.90
C ASP A 858 32.39 -32.91 3.22
N GLU A 859 33.23 -32.96 4.27
CA GLU A 859 32.85 -33.41 5.61
C GLU A 859 31.66 -32.61 6.18
N PHE A 860 31.52 -31.32 5.87
CA PHE A 860 30.36 -30.51 6.26
C PHE A 860 29.11 -30.85 5.45
N LEU A 861 29.24 -31.21 4.17
CA LEU A 861 28.13 -31.63 3.32
C LEU A 861 27.59 -33.00 3.75
N ASP A 862 28.49 -33.93 4.09
CA ASP A 862 28.16 -35.26 4.61
C ASP A 862 27.65 -35.20 6.06
N LEU A 863 28.15 -34.27 6.89
CA LEU A 863 27.66 -34.06 8.26
C LEU A 863 26.15 -33.81 8.30
N PHE A 864 25.60 -33.07 7.34
CA PHE A 864 24.16 -32.79 7.25
C PHE A 864 23.36 -33.83 6.46
N SER A 865 24.00 -34.89 5.93
CA SER A 865 23.34 -35.97 5.18
C SER A 865 22.16 -36.61 5.94
N LEU A 866 21.05 -36.80 5.22
CA LEU A 866 19.86 -37.50 5.71
C LEU A 866 20.11 -38.98 6.01
N LYS A 867 21.02 -39.62 5.28
CA LYS A 867 21.24 -41.08 5.35
C LYS A 867 22.29 -41.47 6.38
N ASP A 868 23.38 -40.72 6.46
CA ASP A 868 24.61 -41.13 7.15
C ASP A 868 25.15 -40.04 8.11
N GLY A 869 24.64 -38.81 8.00
CA GLY A 869 24.97 -37.67 8.84
C GLY A 869 24.01 -37.47 10.02
N LEU A 870 23.97 -36.24 10.54
CA LEU A 870 23.08 -35.81 11.63
C LEU A 870 21.59 -36.01 11.31
N GLY A 871 21.23 -36.11 10.03
CA GLY A 871 19.87 -36.41 9.62
C GLY A 871 19.42 -37.80 10.08
N ARG A 872 20.31 -38.81 9.99
CA ARG A 872 20.04 -40.16 10.50
C ARG A 872 19.85 -40.17 12.02
N ASP A 873 20.63 -39.36 12.73
CA ASP A 873 20.53 -39.23 14.20
C ASP A 873 19.16 -38.68 14.63
N ILE A 874 18.61 -37.68 13.93
CA ILE A 874 17.26 -37.15 14.20
C ILE A 874 16.18 -38.17 13.82
N ILE A 875 16.29 -38.84 12.66
CA ILE A 875 15.34 -39.88 12.24
C ILE A 875 15.29 -41.01 13.28
N SER A 876 16.45 -41.44 13.77
CA SER A 876 16.58 -42.47 14.80
C SER A 876 15.93 -42.06 16.13
N LEU A 877 16.17 -40.83 16.60
CA LEU A 877 15.53 -40.27 17.80
C LEU A 877 14.01 -40.24 17.69
N VAL A 878 13.48 -39.76 16.56
CA VAL A 878 12.04 -39.66 16.30
C VAL A 878 11.39 -41.05 16.19
N SER A 879 11.99 -41.98 15.44
CA SER A 879 11.49 -43.37 15.34
C SER A 879 11.52 -44.12 16.68
N SER A 880 12.61 -43.99 17.46
CA SER A 880 12.76 -44.69 18.74
C SER A 880 11.69 -44.25 19.74
N ALA A 881 11.49 -42.94 19.89
CA ALA A 881 10.43 -42.42 20.76
C ALA A 881 9.02 -42.75 20.25
N HIS A 882 8.83 -42.89 18.93
CA HIS A 882 7.54 -43.37 18.40
C HIS A 882 7.31 -44.86 18.71
N ALA A 883 8.33 -45.70 18.60
CA ALA A 883 8.27 -47.12 18.93
C ALA A 883 8.02 -47.36 20.44
N GLU A 884 8.62 -46.56 21.32
CA GLU A 884 8.30 -46.58 22.76
C GLU A 884 6.83 -46.23 23.03
N ASN A 885 6.28 -45.27 22.29
CA ASN A 885 4.87 -44.90 22.39
C ASN A 885 3.92 -45.99 21.86
N ALA A 886 4.29 -46.68 20.78
CA ALA A 886 3.54 -47.84 20.29
C ALA A 886 3.45 -48.98 21.34
N LYS A 887 4.45 -49.14 22.22
CA LYS A 887 4.43 -50.09 23.35
C LYS A 887 3.49 -49.68 24.52
N SER A 888 2.83 -48.52 24.41
CA SER A 888 1.80 -48.03 25.34
C SER A 888 0.39 -48.02 24.72
N SER A 889 0.14 -48.94 23.79
CA SER A 889 -1.04 -49.00 22.94
C SER A 889 -2.39 -49.17 23.69
N PRO A 890 -3.52 -48.78 23.08
CA PRO A 890 -4.84 -48.82 23.74
C PRO A 890 -5.32 -50.23 24.13
N GLY A 891 -5.01 -51.24 23.32
CA GLY A 891 -5.37 -52.64 23.56
C GLY A 891 -4.57 -53.24 24.71
N THR A 892 -3.23 -53.16 24.64
CA THR A 892 -2.33 -53.60 25.71
C THR A 892 -2.63 -52.90 27.05
N SER A 893 -2.95 -51.61 27.02
CA SER A 893 -3.34 -50.86 28.23
C SER A 893 -4.68 -51.31 28.80
N LEU A 894 -5.66 -51.66 27.95
CA LEU A 894 -6.93 -52.29 28.36
C LEU A 894 -6.70 -53.69 28.95
N VAL A 895 -5.86 -54.54 28.33
CA VAL A 895 -5.51 -55.87 28.84
C VAL A 895 -4.82 -55.79 30.21
N ARG A 896 -3.89 -54.84 30.40
CA ARG A 896 -3.25 -54.58 31.71
C ARG A 896 -4.26 -54.16 32.77
N ALA A 897 -5.20 -53.27 32.44
CA ALA A 897 -6.26 -52.84 33.36
C ALA A 897 -7.24 -53.98 33.71
N LEU A 898 -7.58 -54.85 32.75
CA LEU A 898 -8.42 -56.04 32.98
C LEU A 898 -7.70 -57.09 33.84
N SER A 899 -6.43 -57.39 33.55
CA SER A 899 -5.59 -58.30 34.33
C SER A 899 -5.45 -57.83 35.78
N ALA A 900 -5.15 -56.54 35.99
CA ALA A 900 -5.07 -55.96 37.33
C ALA A 900 -6.42 -55.96 38.07
N LEU A 901 -7.54 -55.71 37.37
CA LEU A 901 -8.89 -55.75 37.94
C LEU A 901 -9.30 -57.15 38.40
N LEU A 902 -8.93 -58.19 37.63
CA LEU A 902 -9.19 -59.58 37.99
C LEU A 902 -8.26 -60.04 39.13
N ALA A 903 -6.96 -59.77 39.03
CA ALA A 903 -5.97 -60.20 40.04
C ALA A 903 -6.13 -59.48 41.40
N SER A 904 -6.76 -58.30 41.44
CA SER A 904 -7.14 -57.61 42.68
C SER A 904 -8.50 -58.04 43.26
N GLY A 905 -9.22 -58.96 42.59
CA GLY A 905 -10.57 -59.37 42.99
C GLY A 905 -11.65 -58.29 42.77
N GLY A 906 -11.34 -57.22 42.06
CA GLY A 906 -12.31 -56.16 41.72
C GLY A 906 -13.36 -56.60 40.69
N ALA A 907 -13.12 -57.71 39.99
CA ALA A 907 -14.06 -58.46 39.16
C ALA A 907 -13.59 -59.93 39.01
N HIS A 908 -14.39 -60.76 38.35
CA HIS A 908 -14.02 -62.13 37.96
C HIS A 908 -14.49 -62.48 36.54
N VAL A 909 -14.01 -63.62 36.03
CA VAL A 909 -14.60 -64.31 34.86
C VAL A 909 -15.19 -65.65 35.28
N VAL A 910 -16.31 -66.04 34.66
CA VAL A 910 -17.02 -67.31 34.97
C VAL A 910 -16.68 -68.41 33.96
N ASN A 911 -16.75 -69.68 34.36
CA ASN A 911 -16.68 -70.81 33.46
C ASN A 911 -18.02 -70.96 32.68
N ALA A 912 -17.97 -71.25 31.37
CA ALA A 912 -19.16 -71.44 30.54
C ALA A 912 -19.89 -72.76 30.78
N ASP A 913 -19.20 -73.79 31.25
CA ASP A 913 -19.77 -75.13 31.47
C ASP A 913 -20.39 -75.27 32.87
N ASP A 914 -19.78 -74.68 33.90
CA ASP A 914 -20.38 -74.49 35.24
C ASP A 914 -19.97 -73.15 35.86
N PRO A 915 -20.83 -72.11 35.83
CA PRO A 915 -20.54 -70.80 36.44
C PRO A 915 -20.32 -70.79 37.95
N SER A 916 -20.57 -71.90 38.67
CA SER A 916 -20.30 -72.03 40.11
C SER A 916 -18.89 -72.52 40.43
N VAL A 917 -18.12 -72.95 39.42
CA VAL A 917 -16.76 -73.49 39.53
C VAL A 917 -15.75 -72.55 38.86
N ALA A 918 -14.52 -72.53 39.38
CA ALA A 918 -13.46 -71.68 38.85
C ALA A 918 -13.03 -72.12 37.42
N PRO A 919 -12.55 -71.20 36.55
CA PRO A 919 -12.32 -71.52 35.13
C PRO A 919 -11.15 -72.44 34.81
N ILE A 920 -10.15 -72.55 35.70
CA ILE A 920 -8.98 -73.42 35.53
C ILE A 920 -9.15 -74.65 36.42
N GLU A 921 -9.12 -75.82 35.80
CA GLU A 921 -9.20 -77.11 36.49
C GLU A 921 -7.79 -77.53 36.90
N GLY A 922 -7.57 -77.62 38.21
CA GLY A 922 -6.28 -77.95 38.81
C GLY A 922 -6.33 -77.71 40.32
N THR A 923 -5.78 -78.64 41.11
CA THR A 923 -5.65 -78.52 42.57
C THR A 923 -4.21 -78.34 43.02
N ASP A 924 -3.31 -78.15 42.06
CA ASP A 924 -1.93 -77.75 42.23
C ASP A 924 -1.81 -76.22 42.42
N ASP A 925 -0.66 -75.77 42.93
CA ASP A 925 -0.45 -74.36 43.22
C ASP A 925 -0.52 -73.45 41.98
N SER A 926 -0.25 -73.98 40.77
CA SER A 926 -0.33 -73.18 39.53
C SER A 926 -1.79 -72.94 39.12
N GLY A 927 -2.65 -73.97 39.17
CA GLY A 927 -4.08 -73.84 38.91
C GLY A 927 -4.79 -72.92 39.91
N ALA A 928 -4.39 -72.98 41.19
CA ALA A 928 -4.89 -72.07 42.22
C ALA A 928 -4.46 -70.61 41.95
N MET A 929 -3.19 -70.38 41.62
CA MET A 929 -2.64 -69.05 41.30
C MET A 929 -3.28 -68.43 40.03
N ALA A 930 -3.51 -69.25 39.00
CA ALA A 930 -4.18 -68.82 37.78
C ALA A 930 -5.64 -68.39 38.06
N ASN A 931 -6.39 -69.19 38.82
CA ASN A 931 -7.75 -68.83 39.22
C ASN A 931 -7.79 -67.54 40.07
N HIS A 932 -6.79 -67.29 40.93
CA HIS A 932 -6.67 -66.02 41.66
C HIS A 932 -6.48 -64.83 40.71
N ARG A 933 -5.64 -64.96 39.68
CA ARG A 933 -5.48 -63.92 38.64
C ARG A 933 -6.72 -63.72 37.76
N LEU A 934 -7.67 -64.67 37.78
CA LEU A 934 -8.99 -64.58 37.12
C LEU A 934 -10.13 -64.15 38.07
N GLY A 935 -9.82 -63.69 39.28
CA GLY A 935 -10.78 -63.11 40.24
C GLY A 935 -11.38 -64.10 41.24
N TRP A 936 -10.82 -65.30 41.42
CA TRP A 936 -11.32 -66.32 42.34
C TRP A 936 -10.36 -66.57 43.51
N SER A 937 -10.78 -66.30 44.75
CA SER A 937 -9.97 -66.54 45.96
C SER A 937 -10.60 -67.59 46.87
N VAL A 938 -9.81 -68.19 47.76
CA VAL A 938 -10.35 -69.05 48.83
C VAL A 938 -11.30 -68.23 49.70
N GLY A 939 -12.51 -68.73 49.93
CA GLY A 939 -13.49 -68.06 50.79
C GLY A 939 -13.11 -68.13 52.27
N SER A 940 -13.61 -67.19 53.08
CA SER A 940 -13.39 -67.11 54.55
C SER A 940 -14.08 -68.20 55.38
N GLY A 941 -14.37 -69.37 54.80
CA GLY A 941 -14.91 -70.55 55.47
C GLY A 941 -13.94 -71.73 55.40
N SER A 942 -14.13 -72.71 56.29
CA SER A 942 -13.27 -73.89 56.49
C SER A 942 -13.05 -74.80 55.28
N ASP A 943 -13.83 -74.62 54.22
CA ASP A 943 -14.07 -75.65 53.21
C ASP A 943 -13.05 -75.63 52.05
N GLY A 944 -12.09 -74.70 52.06
CA GLY A 944 -11.03 -74.56 51.05
C GLY A 944 -11.47 -74.13 49.64
N LYS A 945 -12.78 -74.11 49.36
CA LYS A 945 -13.33 -73.81 48.04
C LYS A 945 -13.07 -72.36 47.61
N LEU A 946 -12.62 -72.22 46.36
CA LEU A 946 -12.55 -70.93 45.67
C LEU A 946 -13.95 -70.32 45.50
N LYS A 947 -14.02 -68.99 45.56
CA LYS A 947 -15.22 -68.19 45.31
C LYS A 947 -14.87 -66.99 44.42
N ALA A 948 -15.79 -66.66 43.53
CA ALA A 948 -15.70 -65.50 42.66
C ALA A 948 -15.79 -64.17 43.44
N ASN A 949 -14.93 -63.21 43.11
CA ASN A 949 -14.90 -61.87 43.70
C ASN A 949 -15.41 -60.80 42.73
N GLY A 950 -16.04 -59.75 43.25
CA GLY A 950 -16.60 -58.66 42.44
C GLY A 950 -17.70 -59.12 41.45
N PRO A 951 -18.10 -58.26 40.49
CA PRO A 951 -19.00 -58.65 39.40
C PRO A 951 -18.29 -59.52 38.35
N SER A 952 -19.06 -60.33 37.64
CA SER A 952 -18.56 -61.00 36.43
C SER A 952 -18.36 -59.98 35.30
N ILE A 953 -17.23 -60.06 34.60
CA ILE A 953 -16.91 -59.21 33.43
C ILE A 953 -16.63 -60.01 32.15
N GLY A 954 -16.73 -61.35 32.21
CA GLY A 954 -16.47 -62.20 31.05
C GLY A 954 -16.72 -63.67 31.33
N THR A 955 -16.74 -64.48 30.26
CA THR A 955 -16.96 -65.93 30.33
C THR A 955 -15.80 -66.66 29.64
N VAL A 956 -15.18 -67.60 30.34
CA VAL A 956 -14.15 -68.49 29.79
C VAL A 956 -14.80 -69.62 29.00
N VAL A 957 -14.33 -69.85 27.78
CA VAL A 957 -14.71 -70.97 26.92
C VAL A 957 -13.45 -71.75 26.51
N THR A 958 -13.57 -73.07 26.37
CA THR A 958 -12.49 -73.91 25.81
C THR A 958 -12.77 -74.18 24.34
N LYS A 959 -11.79 -73.94 23.46
CA LYS A 959 -11.91 -74.16 22.01
C LYS A 959 -10.60 -74.75 21.48
N ASN A 960 -10.67 -75.91 20.83
CA ASN A 960 -9.49 -76.61 20.26
C ASN A 960 -8.34 -76.87 21.28
N GLY A 961 -8.64 -76.88 22.59
CA GLY A 961 -7.65 -76.97 23.68
C GLY A 961 -7.24 -75.62 24.28
N GLU A 962 -7.41 -74.52 23.54
CA GLU A 962 -7.15 -73.15 23.99
C GLU A 962 -8.25 -72.68 24.95
N LYS A 963 -7.88 -72.01 26.06
CA LYS A 963 -8.84 -71.35 26.97
C LYS A 963 -8.92 -69.85 26.66
N ILE A 964 -10.12 -69.39 26.35
CA ILE A 964 -10.37 -68.05 25.79
C ILE A 964 -11.42 -67.34 26.65
N ILE A 965 -11.12 -66.13 27.10
CA ILE A 965 -12.09 -65.26 27.79
C ILE A 965 -12.88 -64.49 26.72
N LEU A 966 -14.20 -64.53 26.81
CA LEU A 966 -15.09 -63.58 26.13
C LEU A 966 -15.44 -62.47 27.13
N PHE A 967 -14.82 -61.30 26.99
CA PHE A 967 -15.11 -60.14 27.83
C PHE A 967 -16.40 -59.44 27.40
N ASP A 968 -17.21 -59.03 28.37
CA ASP A 968 -18.39 -58.20 28.13
C ASP A 968 -17.97 -56.76 27.80
N VAL A 969 -18.46 -56.26 26.66
CA VAL A 969 -18.00 -55.01 26.03
C VAL A 969 -18.19 -53.79 26.93
N GLU A 970 -19.30 -53.72 27.65
CA GLU A 970 -19.65 -52.55 28.47
C GLU A 970 -19.18 -52.73 29.91
N THR A 971 -19.46 -53.90 30.51
CA THR A 971 -19.18 -54.16 31.93
C THR A 971 -17.67 -54.24 32.20
N ALA A 972 -16.92 -54.95 31.36
CA ALA A 972 -15.48 -55.10 31.55
C ALA A 972 -14.74 -53.77 31.37
N PHE A 973 -15.06 -53.03 30.29
CA PHE A 973 -14.46 -51.73 30.03
C PHE A 973 -14.81 -50.70 31.10
N SER A 974 -16.08 -50.58 31.48
CA SER A 974 -16.54 -49.63 32.50
C SER A 974 -15.88 -49.91 33.86
N LYS A 975 -15.74 -51.17 34.26
CA LYS A 975 -15.06 -51.55 35.51
C LYS A 975 -13.56 -51.30 35.44
N ALA A 976 -12.89 -51.65 34.35
CA ALA A 976 -11.47 -51.42 34.15
C ALA A 976 -11.13 -49.91 34.13
N GLN A 977 -11.92 -49.10 33.43
CA GLN A 977 -11.75 -47.64 33.38
C GLN A 977 -12.03 -46.99 34.76
N THR A 978 -12.99 -47.51 35.52
CA THR A 978 -13.30 -47.02 36.88
C THR A 978 -12.17 -47.33 37.87
N ALA A 979 -11.58 -48.52 37.80
CA ALA A 979 -10.50 -48.96 38.69
C ALA A 979 -9.12 -48.42 38.30
N TYR A 980 -8.84 -48.31 36.99
CA TYR A 980 -7.55 -47.90 36.44
C TYR A 980 -7.69 -46.75 35.41
N PRO A 981 -8.22 -45.57 35.80
CA PRO A 981 -8.42 -44.42 34.90
C PRO A 981 -7.11 -43.79 34.39
N THR A 982 -5.95 -44.29 34.85
CA THR A 982 -4.62 -43.95 34.33
C THR A 982 -4.17 -44.86 33.19
N LEU A 983 -4.74 -46.08 33.07
CA LEU A 983 -4.48 -47.01 31.96
C LEU A 983 -5.53 -46.89 30.85
N ILE A 984 -6.76 -46.52 31.21
CA ILE A 984 -7.85 -46.26 30.25
C ILE A 984 -8.37 -44.85 30.50
N GLN A 985 -8.07 -43.92 29.59
CA GLN A 985 -8.43 -42.51 29.77
C GLN A 985 -9.95 -42.29 29.61
N HIS A 986 -10.52 -41.32 30.32
CA HIS A 986 -11.98 -41.05 30.29
C HIS A 986 -12.52 -40.66 28.89
N GLY A 987 -11.68 -40.20 27.97
CA GLY A 987 -12.05 -39.91 26.58
C GLY A 987 -11.95 -41.12 25.62
N GLN A 988 -11.47 -42.27 26.09
CA GLN A 988 -11.29 -43.48 25.27
C GLN A 988 -12.64 -44.19 25.09
N GLY A 989 -13.08 -44.35 23.84
CA GLY A 989 -14.34 -45.03 23.52
C GLY A 989 -14.23 -46.55 23.64
N THR A 990 -15.28 -47.21 24.15
CA THR A 990 -15.40 -48.68 24.21
C THR A 990 -15.13 -49.33 22.85
N GLY A 991 -15.79 -48.84 21.79
CA GLY A 991 -15.68 -49.40 20.44
C GLY A 991 -14.29 -49.34 19.83
N SER A 992 -13.49 -48.31 20.13
CA SER A 992 -12.10 -48.21 19.66
C SER A 992 -11.15 -49.06 20.51
N ALA A 993 -11.27 -49.04 21.84
CA ALA A 993 -10.43 -49.87 22.71
C ALA A 993 -10.58 -51.38 22.43
N TRP A 994 -11.81 -51.84 22.16
CA TRP A 994 -12.07 -53.22 21.75
C TRP A 994 -11.76 -53.51 20.27
N ALA A 995 -11.55 -52.50 19.43
CA ALA A 995 -11.01 -52.70 18.09
C ALA A 995 -9.51 -52.97 18.18
N SER A 996 -8.80 -52.18 18.98
CA SER A 996 -7.36 -52.28 19.22
C SER A 996 -6.90 -53.66 19.70
N ILE A 997 -7.72 -54.42 20.44
CA ILE A 997 -7.43 -55.83 20.78
C ILE A 997 -7.16 -56.71 19.54
N TRP A 998 -7.88 -56.47 18.45
CA TRP A 998 -7.67 -57.17 17.18
C TRP A 998 -6.53 -56.55 16.36
N ASP A 999 -6.44 -55.22 16.37
CA ASP A 999 -5.45 -54.48 15.59
C ASP A 999 -4.01 -54.67 16.15
N GLU A 1000 -3.90 -55.05 17.43
CA GLU A 1000 -2.66 -55.36 18.16
C GLU A 1000 -2.37 -56.88 18.28
N ASN A 1001 -3.18 -57.75 17.67
CA ASN A 1001 -3.07 -59.22 17.76
C ASN A 1001 -3.11 -59.77 19.21
N LEU A 1002 -3.93 -59.17 20.08
CA LEU A 1002 -4.19 -59.63 21.45
C LEU A 1002 -5.39 -60.61 21.53
N ASN A 1003 -6.01 -60.91 20.38
CA ASN A 1003 -7.02 -61.96 20.23
C ASN A 1003 -6.36 -63.35 20.01
N PRO A 1004 -7.09 -64.44 20.27
CA PRO A 1004 -6.70 -65.79 19.87
C PRO A 1004 -6.36 -65.89 18.38
N SER A 1005 -5.21 -66.47 18.04
CA SER A 1005 -4.84 -66.79 16.64
C SER A 1005 -5.81 -67.79 16.01
N SER A 1006 -6.50 -68.60 16.83
CA SER A 1006 -7.54 -69.52 16.41
C SER A 1006 -8.86 -68.84 15.97
N ILE A 1007 -8.99 -67.52 16.09
CA ILE A 1007 -10.22 -66.77 15.80
C ILE A 1007 -9.94 -65.59 14.85
N THR A 1008 -10.65 -65.54 13.72
CA THR A 1008 -10.65 -64.39 12.81
C THR A 1008 -11.76 -63.39 13.15
N ARG A 1009 -11.46 -62.09 13.05
CA ARG A 1009 -12.42 -60.99 13.22
C ARG A 1009 -13.50 -61.05 12.13
N GLN A 1010 -14.76 -60.98 12.51
CA GLN A 1010 -15.87 -61.15 11.55
C GLN A 1010 -16.38 -59.81 11.00
N VAL A 1011 -16.93 -59.86 9.79
CA VAL A 1011 -17.61 -58.74 9.13
C VAL A 1011 -19.12 -58.98 9.21
N ASN A 1012 -19.91 -57.96 9.56
CA ASN A 1012 -21.37 -58.06 9.59
C ASN A 1012 -22.01 -57.91 8.20
N SER A 1013 -23.33 -58.13 8.12
CA SER A 1013 -24.12 -58.03 6.88
C SER A 1013 -24.21 -56.62 6.26
N ARG A 1014 -23.54 -55.62 6.84
CA ARG A 1014 -23.37 -54.26 6.29
C ARG A 1014 -21.92 -53.93 5.91
N GLY A 1015 -21.02 -54.91 5.91
CA GLY A 1015 -19.61 -54.73 5.55
C GLY A 1015 -18.72 -54.15 6.66
N ALA A 1016 -19.24 -53.93 7.87
CA ALA A 1016 -18.46 -53.39 8.98
C ALA A 1016 -17.90 -54.50 9.88
N LEU A 1017 -16.67 -54.33 10.37
CA LEU A 1017 -16.00 -55.25 11.30
C LEU A 1017 -16.73 -55.31 12.64
N VAL A 1018 -16.71 -56.49 13.26
CA VAL A 1018 -17.34 -56.77 14.56
C VAL A 1018 -16.25 -57.18 15.56
N ASN A 1019 -16.19 -56.48 16.70
CA ASN A 1019 -15.17 -56.74 17.73
C ASN A 1019 -15.51 -57.95 18.62
N THR A 1020 -16.76 -58.42 18.62
CA THR A 1020 -17.22 -59.54 19.45
C THR A 1020 -17.43 -60.82 18.64
N VAL A 1021 -17.23 -61.96 19.29
CA VAL A 1021 -17.59 -63.29 18.79
C VAL A 1021 -18.60 -63.94 19.73
N ARG A 1022 -19.34 -64.93 19.22
CA ARG A 1022 -20.30 -65.73 19.99
C ARG A 1022 -19.91 -67.20 19.89
N PHE A 1023 -19.70 -67.83 21.04
CA PHE A 1023 -19.58 -69.28 21.13
C PHE A 1023 -20.89 -69.92 21.59
N SER A 1024 -20.91 -71.26 21.55
CA SER A 1024 -22.06 -72.09 21.92
C SER A 1024 -21.52 -73.26 22.72
N VAL A 1025 -21.78 -73.26 24.03
CA VAL A 1025 -21.21 -74.21 24.99
C VAL A 1025 -22.34 -75.05 25.60
N GLY A 1026 -22.04 -76.28 26.03
CA GLY A 1026 -23.03 -77.22 26.56
C GLY A 1026 -23.97 -77.86 25.52
N THR A 1027 -24.66 -78.93 25.94
CA THR A 1027 -25.59 -79.71 25.12
C THR A 1027 -27.01 -79.68 25.70
N GLY A 1028 -28.02 -79.82 24.84
CA GLY A 1028 -29.43 -79.85 25.27
C GLY A 1028 -29.93 -78.52 25.86
N ALA A 1029 -30.68 -78.61 26.97
CA ALA A 1029 -31.37 -77.46 27.58
C ALA A 1029 -30.45 -76.49 28.34
N GLY A 1030 -29.24 -76.91 28.73
CA GLY A 1030 -28.25 -76.07 29.42
C GLY A 1030 -27.33 -75.26 28.50
N ARG A 1031 -27.66 -75.16 27.20
CA ARG A 1031 -26.77 -74.63 26.16
C ARG A 1031 -26.54 -73.12 26.26
N MET A 1032 -25.43 -72.70 26.86
CA MET A 1032 -25.02 -71.30 26.94
C MET A 1032 -24.54 -70.75 25.58
N ARG A 1033 -24.72 -69.44 25.35
CA ARG A 1033 -24.24 -68.73 24.15
C ARG A 1033 -23.46 -67.45 24.51
N PRO A 1034 -22.34 -67.57 25.25
CA PRO A 1034 -21.57 -66.40 25.67
C PRO A 1034 -21.09 -65.62 24.44
N THR A 1035 -21.14 -64.29 24.54
CA THR A 1035 -20.81 -63.35 23.47
C THR A 1035 -19.95 -62.25 24.05
N GLY A 1036 -18.81 -61.94 23.44
CA GLY A 1036 -17.86 -60.97 23.98
C GLY A 1036 -16.62 -60.83 23.09
N VAL A 1037 -15.67 -59.99 23.51
CA VAL A 1037 -14.38 -59.85 22.80
C VAL A 1037 -13.46 -61.00 23.24
N PRO A 1038 -12.90 -61.79 22.31
CA PRO A 1038 -12.07 -62.94 22.65
C PRO A 1038 -10.64 -62.53 22.95
N ILE A 1039 -10.12 -62.94 24.10
CA ILE A 1039 -8.72 -62.77 24.52
C ILE A 1039 -8.26 -64.11 25.14
N PRO A 1040 -7.04 -64.63 24.86
CA PRO A 1040 -6.56 -65.84 25.51
C PRO A 1040 -6.45 -65.67 27.02
N VAL A 1041 -6.64 -66.73 27.79
CA VAL A 1041 -6.40 -66.70 29.25
C VAL A 1041 -4.96 -66.30 29.54
N ASP A 1042 -4.00 -66.85 28.79
CA ASP A 1042 -2.57 -66.66 29.05
C ASP A 1042 -2.13 -65.21 28.81
N THR A 1043 -2.67 -64.54 27.79
CA THR A 1043 -2.47 -63.09 27.54
C THR A 1043 -2.97 -62.23 28.72
N ILE A 1044 -4.02 -62.66 29.43
CA ILE A 1044 -4.49 -62.00 30.67
C ILE A 1044 -3.61 -62.36 31.87
N LEU A 1045 -3.15 -63.61 31.99
CA LEU A 1045 -2.27 -64.04 33.08
C LEU A 1045 -0.86 -63.40 33.00
N GLY A 1046 -0.35 -63.16 31.79
CA GLY A 1046 0.88 -62.43 31.48
C GLY A 1046 0.72 -60.91 31.39
N GLY A 1047 -0.50 -60.37 31.53
CA GLY A 1047 -0.73 -58.92 31.58
C GLY A 1047 -0.50 -58.18 30.26
N GLY A 1048 -0.79 -58.82 29.12
CA GLY A 1048 -0.66 -58.24 27.79
C GLY A 1048 0.77 -58.17 27.26
N VAL A 1049 1.64 -59.08 27.70
CA VAL A 1049 2.91 -59.39 27.03
C VAL A 1049 2.72 -60.72 26.29
N ASN A 1050 3.09 -60.77 25.02
CA ASN A 1050 3.11 -62.00 24.23
C ASN A 1050 4.57 -62.52 24.19
N ASP A 1051 4.92 -63.46 25.06
CA ASP A 1051 6.26 -64.07 25.14
C ASP A 1051 6.52 -65.08 23.99
N HIS A 1052 6.05 -64.79 22.77
CA HIS A 1052 6.03 -65.71 21.62
C HIS A 1052 6.94 -65.31 20.45
N GLU A 1053 7.78 -64.27 20.59
CA GLU A 1053 8.76 -63.89 19.55
C GLU A 1053 10.18 -64.44 19.79
N ASP A 1054 10.53 -64.92 21.00
CA ASP A 1054 11.89 -65.41 21.32
C ASP A 1054 12.11 -66.92 20.98
N ASP A 1055 11.05 -67.69 20.73
CA ASP A 1055 11.10 -69.17 20.55
C ASP A 1055 11.34 -69.62 19.07
N ILE A 1056 11.87 -68.74 18.20
CA ILE A 1056 12.22 -69.07 16.80
C ILE A 1056 13.66 -68.64 16.47
N VAL A 1057 14.64 -69.14 17.25
CA VAL A 1057 16.06 -69.22 16.85
C VAL A 1057 16.66 -70.57 17.30
N ASP A 1058 16.56 -71.58 16.44
CA ASP A 1058 17.36 -72.83 16.44
C ASP A 1058 17.52 -73.30 14.97
#